data_AF-A0A7N8X5C7-F1
#
_entry.id   AF-A0A7N8X5C7-F1
#
_cell.length_a   1.000
_cell.length_b   1.000
_cell.length_c   1.000
_cell.angle_alpha   90.00
_cell.angle_beta   90.00
_cell.angle_gamma   90.00
#
_symmetry.space_group_name_H-M   'P 1'
#
loop_
_entity.id
_entity.type
_entity.pdbx_description
1 polymer ?
#
loop_
_entity_poly.entity_id
_entity_poly.type
_entity_poly.pdbx_seq_one_letter_code
_entity_poly.pdbx_strand_id
1 'polypeptide(L)'
;MSATINCREFAEYFSTQIRGKINPAYVFEVEGAPYAVEEFYLDDLRNHFSYRPLHLDDPQISVAMYSVAISLIQSFDEMECKDSSGITVSERGSVLVFLPGIHEISYMQEALAKLAHKRLQVYPLHSTVTLEEQNNVFLAPVPGYRKVILSTNIAESSVTVPDVKYVIDFCLARHLVCDLDTNYQSLRLTWASKTNCNQRKGRAGRVSKGYCYRLLTKAFWKNEIPDYMVPEMLLAPLGSILLKVKLLDMGDPCSLLSSALSPPKLSDIVKTVLQLKEMGALSVKSNDKTQNEDGELTFLGRMLAHLPVDLYLGKMIVLGHAFGCLDQCLIIGQFTTPKGFCYYILYFPDCHTFFFFFLNSRLNEMDWGKENFIQIKRIKEVAELYEDLKRRVSQFNMHVPDDVQPLDYTSMHMQKFILQVVIAGAYYPNYFVQNEIDEELASRELSGFNPQTTVMLRNLPPYSFLYYKQLQSLFRLCGQVKAISFNNSRAYVEFHRTSTDSGVLPEVSLAFLLGQQGRPLELSVYPCSESEGAHNIEVQFCVLLLCRVNVNLQSQSVYPVGVLSSAIDPNELPPDRLFVINITEVVEVGHFWGFQADEASLEKQRHLTAAINMHTLSSISGAIYPNLLCLAPYTELSEQSLYYRAKILHQRYNKVEVFFVDFGNTAVVDRTSLRELPPDLLSHPFQAQEFQVIGMCPSAQSIILGNQWSSRARDRFITLVKGHSLIVSLYSILHGVMRVQLLINTETTNTSVVDILVEEGHAVKTEESFDSKVTQHSWKERNKEDKELIDLLLNHFSQSPQPCSDAKVKYTGTCPFTTCPWHMCGHFFSTYTQLNKCTY
;
A
#
# COMPACT_ATOMS: atom_id res chain seq x y z
N MET A 1 26.25 -11.21 35.25
CA MET A 1 27.06 -9.98 35.09
C MET A 1 26.19 -8.93 34.43
N SER A 2 26.13 -7.71 34.98
CA SER A 2 25.42 -6.59 34.37
C SER A 2 25.97 -5.26 34.90
N ALA A 3 25.86 -4.19 34.11
CA ALA A 3 26.28 -2.86 34.49
C ALA A 3 25.19 -2.04 35.21
N THR A 4 23.91 -2.35 34.99
CA THR A 4 22.79 -1.51 35.44
C THR A 4 21.57 -2.30 35.94
N ILE A 5 21.77 -3.55 36.37
CA ILE A 5 20.67 -4.42 36.85
C ILE A 5 20.43 -4.26 38.34
N ASN A 6 19.23 -4.64 38.79
CA ASN A 6 18.92 -4.76 40.20
C ASN A 6 19.64 -5.98 40.81
N CYS A 7 20.89 -5.80 41.26
CA CYS A 7 21.71 -6.88 41.80
C CYS A 7 21.06 -7.61 42.99
N ARG A 8 20.29 -6.89 43.81
CA ARG A 8 19.64 -7.45 44.99
C ARG A 8 18.57 -8.48 44.62
N GLU A 9 17.72 -8.14 43.66
CA GLU A 9 16.64 -9.01 43.20
C GLU A 9 17.18 -10.33 42.63
N PHE A 10 18.25 -10.24 41.83
CA PHE A 10 18.95 -11.43 41.32
C PHE A 10 19.63 -12.23 42.43
N ALA A 11 20.24 -11.55 43.41
CA ALA A 11 20.87 -12.22 44.54
C ALA A 11 19.86 -12.98 45.41
N GLU A 12 18.68 -12.39 45.64
CA GLU A 12 17.58 -13.03 46.36
C GLU A 12 16.98 -14.21 45.56
N TYR A 13 16.82 -14.05 44.24
CA TYR A 13 16.33 -15.11 43.35
C TYR A 13 17.24 -16.35 43.33
N PHE A 14 18.56 -16.14 43.24
CA PHE A 14 19.56 -17.22 43.28
C PHE A 14 19.99 -17.58 44.71
N SER A 15 19.14 -17.32 45.71
CA SER A 15 19.45 -17.65 47.10
C SER A 15 19.60 -19.15 47.33
N THR A 16 20.47 -19.51 48.28
CA THR A 16 20.75 -20.90 48.64
C THR A 16 20.39 -21.17 50.09
N GLN A 17 19.83 -22.35 50.34
CA GLN A 17 19.47 -22.76 51.69
C GLN A 17 20.68 -23.39 52.39
N ILE A 18 21.24 -22.68 53.39
CA ILE A 18 22.37 -23.16 54.18
C ILE A 18 21.91 -23.21 55.65
N ARG A 19 21.92 -24.41 56.24
CA ARG A 19 21.52 -24.65 57.65
C ARG A 19 20.12 -24.10 57.98
N GLY A 20 19.16 -24.27 57.08
CA GLY A 20 17.77 -23.82 57.26
C GLY A 20 17.54 -22.32 57.08
N LYS A 21 18.57 -21.54 56.74
CA LYS A 21 18.45 -20.12 56.38
C LYS A 21 18.65 -19.93 54.89
N ILE A 22 17.80 -19.10 54.28
CA ILE A 22 17.92 -18.68 52.88
C ILE A 22 18.92 -17.52 52.83
N ASN A 23 20.07 -17.74 52.21
CA ASN A 23 21.09 -16.72 52.05
C ASN A 23 21.13 -16.26 50.58
N PRO A 24 21.11 -14.94 50.30
CA PRO A 24 21.22 -14.43 48.93
C PRO A 24 22.57 -14.79 48.31
N ALA A 25 22.59 -14.92 46.98
CA ALA A 25 23.82 -15.12 46.23
C ALA A 25 24.79 -13.94 46.42
N TYR A 26 26.09 -14.25 46.41
CA TYR A 26 27.13 -13.24 46.58
C TYR A 26 27.21 -12.31 45.35
N VAL A 27 27.20 -11.00 45.60
CA VAL A 27 27.35 -9.97 44.56
C VAL A 27 28.80 -9.48 44.58
N PHE A 28 29.50 -9.67 43.46
CA PHE A 28 30.83 -9.13 43.25
C PHE A 28 30.75 -7.85 42.43
N GLU A 29 31.18 -6.74 43.01
CA GLU A 29 31.24 -5.44 42.32
C GLU A 29 32.61 -5.29 41.65
N VAL A 30 32.61 -5.15 40.32
CA VAL A 30 33.82 -4.89 39.55
C VAL A 30 33.99 -3.39 39.46
N GLU A 31 35.01 -2.85 40.13
CA GLU A 31 35.38 -1.45 39.99
C GLU A 31 36.01 -1.21 38.60
N GLY A 32 35.41 -0.31 37.84
CA GLY A 32 35.99 0.26 36.63
C GLY A 32 35.65 1.74 36.62
N ALA A 33 36.62 2.61 36.38
CA ALA A 33 36.41 4.05 36.35
C ALA A 33 36.26 4.53 34.89
N PRO A 34 35.04 4.52 34.30
CA PRO A 34 34.80 5.34 33.12
C PRO A 34 35.07 6.81 33.47
N TYR A 35 35.44 7.60 32.47
CA TYR A 35 35.57 9.04 32.65
C TYR A 35 34.24 9.64 33.10
N ALA A 36 34.30 10.71 33.90
CA ALA A 36 33.11 11.37 34.41
C ALA A 36 32.19 11.84 33.27
N VAL A 37 30.88 11.58 33.43
CA VAL A 37 29.83 12.07 32.52
C VAL A 37 28.90 13.01 33.28
N GLU A 38 28.83 14.27 32.87
CA GLU A 38 27.92 15.25 33.44
C GLU A 38 26.53 15.14 32.81
N GLU A 39 25.48 15.32 33.62
CA GLU A 39 24.08 15.19 33.19
C GLU A 39 23.37 16.54 33.23
N PHE A 40 22.67 16.86 32.15
CA PHE A 40 21.85 18.08 32.03
C PHE A 40 20.42 17.73 31.61
N TYR A 41 19.48 18.52 32.10
CA TYR A 41 18.05 18.41 31.84
C TYR A 41 17.54 19.68 31.14
N LEU A 42 16.29 19.68 30.65
CA LEU A 42 15.71 20.87 30.01
C LEU A 42 15.73 22.10 30.93
N ASP A 43 15.57 21.91 32.24
CA ASP A 43 15.61 22.98 33.24
C ASP A 43 16.99 23.67 33.35
N ASP A 44 18.05 22.96 32.97
CA ASP A 44 19.43 23.48 33.03
C ASP A 44 19.77 24.32 31.78
N LEU A 45 18.99 24.18 30.71
CA LEU A 45 19.18 24.90 29.46
C LEU A 45 18.51 26.28 29.56
N ARG A 46 19.30 27.32 29.89
CA ARG A 46 18.88 28.71 30.19
C ARG A 46 18.26 29.52 29.02
N ASN A 47 17.39 28.93 28.21
CA ASN A 47 16.70 29.61 27.13
C ASN A 47 15.17 29.53 27.31
N HIS A 48 14.49 30.64 27.01
CA HIS A 48 13.04 30.86 27.09
C HIS A 48 12.28 30.02 26.04
N PHE A 49 12.44 28.72 26.04
CA PHE A 49 11.59 27.83 25.28
C PHE A 49 10.32 27.59 26.08
N SER A 50 9.17 27.98 25.53
CA SER A 50 7.87 27.64 26.10
C SER A 50 7.63 26.15 25.88
N TYR A 51 7.90 25.34 26.90
CA TYR A 51 7.69 23.89 26.85
C TYR A 51 6.24 23.57 27.20
N ARG A 52 5.60 22.71 26.41
CA ARG A 52 4.37 22.04 26.87
C ARG A 52 4.74 21.02 27.96
N PRO A 53 3.90 20.82 28.98
CA PRO A 53 4.08 19.72 29.93
C PRO A 53 4.16 18.38 29.19
N LEU A 54 5.17 17.57 29.52
CA LEU A 54 5.26 16.20 29.05
C LEU A 54 4.27 15.34 29.85
N HIS A 55 3.58 14.43 29.17
CA HIS A 55 2.66 13.47 29.80
C HIS A 55 3.17 12.04 29.57
N LEU A 56 3.03 11.19 30.59
CA LEU A 56 3.49 9.81 30.54
C LEU A 56 2.73 9.00 29.47
N ASP A 57 1.42 9.21 29.38
CA ASP A 57 0.51 8.45 28.50
C ASP A 57 0.52 8.92 27.03
N ASP A 58 1.16 10.06 26.75
CA ASP A 58 1.23 10.63 25.40
C ASP A 58 2.69 10.97 25.04
N PRO A 59 3.53 9.94 24.79
CA PRO A 59 4.92 10.12 24.42
C PRO A 59 5.02 10.68 22.99
N GLN A 60 5.52 11.90 22.86
CA GLN A 60 5.68 12.57 21.56
C GLN A 60 6.89 13.50 21.53
N ILE A 61 7.48 13.66 20.34
CA ILE A 61 8.57 14.62 20.12
C ILE A 61 8.00 15.87 19.46
N SER A 62 8.02 16.98 20.18
CA SER A 62 7.61 18.27 19.62
C SER A 62 8.69 18.87 18.72
N VAL A 63 8.27 19.72 17.77
CA VAL A 63 9.21 20.48 16.91
C VAL A 63 10.20 21.30 17.74
N ALA A 64 9.76 21.83 18.89
CA ALA A 64 10.63 22.58 19.80
C ALA A 64 11.79 21.73 20.35
N MET A 65 11.57 20.45 20.63
CA MET A 65 12.64 19.55 21.11
C MET A 65 13.72 19.32 20.06
N TYR A 66 13.34 19.18 18.78
CA TYR A 66 14.30 19.13 17.68
C TYR A 66 15.11 20.42 17.60
N SER A 67 14.45 21.59 17.73
CA SER A 67 15.15 22.89 17.76
C SER A 67 16.14 23.02 18.91
N VAL A 68 15.80 22.50 20.11
CA VAL A 68 16.72 22.44 21.24
C VAL A 68 17.92 21.53 20.93
N ALA A 69 17.69 20.33 20.41
CA ALA A 69 18.76 19.39 20.05
C ALA A 69 19.72 20.00 19.00
N ILE A 70 19.18 20.69 18.00
CA ILE A 70 19.96 21.41 16.98
C ILE A 70 20.77 22.54 17.62
N SER A 71 20.17 23.31 18.52
CA SER A 71 20.85 24.42 19.21
C SER A 71 21.99 23.92 20.12
N LEU A 72 21.83 22.76 20.76
CA LEU A 72 22.88 22.07 21.51
C LEU A 72 24.04 21.63 20.61
N ILE A 73 23.73 21.00 19.47
CA ILE A 73 24.76 20.58 18.50
C ILE A 73 25.58 21.77 18.02
N GLN A 74 24.94 22.93 17.79
CA GLN A 74 25.61 24.15 17.38
C GLN A 74 26.48 24.77 18.49
N SER A 75 26.06 24.69 19.75
CA SER A 75 26.79 25.28 20.87
C SER A 75 27.99 24.44 21.34
N PHE A 76 28.03 23.14 21.02
CA PHE A 76 29.16 22.28 21.41
C PHE A 76 30.51 22.77 20.87
N ASP A 77 30.55 23.32 19.66
CA ASP A 77 31.77 23.91 19.09
C ASP A 77 32.29 25.10 19.92
N GLU A 78 31.37 25.97 20.37
CA GLU A 78 31.72 27.13 21.18
C GLU A 78 32.19 26.73 22.59
N MET A 79 31.62 25.65 23.14
CA MET A 79 32.02 25.12 24.45
C MET A 79 33.42 24.49 24.39
N GLU A 80 33.75 23.74 23.34
CA GLU A 80 35.08 23.14 23.19
C GLU A 80 36.19 24.18 22.91
N CYS A 81 35.86 25.29 22.25
CA CYS A 81 36.78 26.41 22.05
C CYS A 81 37.15 27.14 23.35
N LYS A 82 36.28 27.13 24.37
CA LYS A 82 36.54 27.81 25.65
C LYS A 82 37.42 26.99 26.60
N ASP A 83 37.34 25.67 26.53
CA ASP A 83 38.13 24.76 27.38
C ASP A 83 39.58 24.56 26.88
N SER A 84 39.84 24.84 25.60
CA SER A 84 41.12 24.57 24.94
C SER A 84 42.04 25.79 24.95
N SER A 85 42.77 26.01 26.06
CA SER A 85 43.86 27.00 26.13
C SER A 85 45.10 26.51 25.38
N GLY A 86 45.04 26.57 24.05
CA GLY A 86 46.18 26.42 23.13
C GLY A 86 46.69 24.99 22.97
N ILE A 87 46.15 24.25 22.00
CA ILE A 87 46.83 23.26 21.12
C ILE A 87 45.84 22.86 20.02
N THR A 88 46.32 22.84 18.78
CA THR A 88 45.79 22.30 17.50
C THR A 88 44.29 21.92 17.38
N VAL A 89 43.66 22.43 16.31
CA VAL A 89 42.26 22.29 15.83
C VAL A 89 41.78 20.84 15.55
N SER A 90 42.39 19.80 16.11
CA SER A 90 42.37 18.48 15.46
C SER A 90 41.19 17.55 15.77
N GLU A 91 40.52 17.60 16.92
CA GLU A 91 39.48 16.59 17.24
C GLU A 91 38.25 17.17 17.95
N ARG A 92 37.18 17.39 17.18
CA ARG A 92 35.85 17.76 17.70
C ARG A 92 35.17 16.51 18.25
N GLY A 93 34.62 16.57 19.47
CA GLY A 93 33.93 15.42 20.05
C GLY A 93 32.67 15.01 19.28
N SER A 94 32.47 13.71 19.08
CA SER A 94 31.30 13.18 18.36
C SER A 94 30.03 13.27 19.21
N VAL A 95 28.90 13.53 18.53
CA VAL A 95 27.57 13.64 19.14
C VAL A 95 26.75 12.41 18.79
N LEU A 96 26.17 11.76 19.80
CA LEU A 96 25.21 10.66 19.63
C LEU A 96 23.82 11.11 20.07
N VAL A 97 22.85 11.06 19.17
CA VAL A 97 21.47 11.46 19.41
C VAL A 97 20.58 10.21 19.43
N PHE A 98 19.87 9.98 20.52
CA PHE A 98 18.90 8.88 20.64
C PHE A 98 17.50 9.33 20.23
N LEU A 99 16.97 8.70 19.18
CA LEU A 99 15.64 8.92 18.61
C LEU A 99 14.86 7.59 18.59
N PRO A 100 13.52 7.61 18.62
CA PRO A 100 12.72 6.39 18.80
C PRO A 100 12.59 5.53 17.55
N GLY A 101 12.76 6.09 16.34
CA GLY A 101 12.55 5.37 15.09
C GLY A 101 13.16 6.05 13.86
N ILE A 102 13.02 5.40 12.71
CA ILE A 102 13.58 5.86 11.44
C ILE A 102 12.95 7.18 10.96
N HIS A 103 11.66 7.40 11.22
CA HIS A 103 10.98 8.63 10.83
C HIS A 103 11.58 9.84 11.54
N GLU A 104 11.81 9.73 12.86
CA GLU A 104 12.39 10.77 13.68
C GLU A 104 13.88 11.00 13.31
N ILE A 105 14.62 9.95 12.96
CA ILE A 105 15.98 10.04 12.41
C ILE A 105 15.99 10.85 11.11
N SER A 106 15.14 10.51 10.15
CA SER A 106 15.05 11.22 8.87
C SER A 106 14.69 12.70 9.05
N TYR A 107 13.72 13.00 9.93
CA TYR A 107 13.33 14.38 10.23
C TYR A 107 14.50 15.20 10.80
N MET A 108 15.24 14.64 11.78
CA MET A 108 16.40 15.30 12.37
C MET A 108 17.53 15.46 11.35
N GLN A 109 17.75 14.47 10.48
CA GLN A 109 18.74 14.53 9.41
C GLN A 109 18.43 15.65 8.41
N GLU A 110 17.18 15.78 7.96
CA GLU A 110 16.73 16.87 7.10
C GLU A 110 16.88 18.24 7.77
N ALA A 111 16.57 18.33 9.06
CA ALA A 111 16.72 19.56 9.83
C ALA A 111 18.19 19.97 9.98
N LEU A 112 19.10 19.01 10.20
CA LEU A 112 20.55 19.25 10.25
C LEU A 112 21.15 19.54 8.86
N ALA A 113 20.60 18.97 7.78
CA ALA A 113 21.07 19.22 6.42
C ALA A 113 20.91 20.70 6.02
N LYS A 114 19.90 21.40 6.55
CA LYS A 114 19.73 22.86 6.38
C LYS A 114 20.88 23.68 6.97
N LEU A 115 21.72 23.07 7.83
CA LEU A 115 22.90 23.66 8.45
C LEU A 115 24.21 23.27 7.73
N ALA A 116 24.15 22.90 6.45
CA ALA A 116 25.30 22.41 5.65
C ALA A 116 26.58 23.27 5.75
N HIS A 117 26.46 24.57 6.04
CA HIS A 117 27.58 25.51 6.20
C HIS A 117 28.39 25.31 7.51
N LYS A 118 27.92 24.46 8.45
CA LYS A 118 28.52 24.30 9.80
C LYS A 118 29.47 23.10 9.96
N ARG A 119 29.98 22.53 8.87
CA ARG A 119 30.93 21.39 8.89
C ARG A 119 30.44 20.23 9.76
N LEU A 120 29.23 19.74 9.51
CA LEU A 120 28.65 18.58 10.19
C LEU A 120 28.68 17.36 9.27
N GLN A 121 29.03 16.18 9.81
CA GLN A 121 28.85 14.89 9.15
C GLN A 121 27.81 14.08 9.91
N VAL A 122 26.65 13.91 9.31
CA VAL A 122 25.48 13.26 9.93
C VAL A 122 25.38 11.83 9.45
N TYR A 123 25.33 10.87 10.37
CA TYR A 123 25.22 9.44 10.07
C TYR A 123 23.96 8.85 10.72
N PRO A 124 23.00 8.33 9.93
CA PRO A 124 21.87 7.60 10.47
C PRO A 124 22.29 6.18 10.88
N LEU A 125 21.81 5.74 12.03
CA LEU A 125 22.07 4.41 12.58
C LEU A 125 20.74 3.75 12.98
N HIS A 126 20.25 2.86 12.12
CA HIS A 126 18.99 2.14 12.30
C HIS A 126 19.11 0.72 11.74
N SER A 127 18.31 -0.22 12.22
CA SER A 127 18.35 -1.63 11.79
C SER A 127 18.07 -1.84 10.28
N THR A 128 17.35 -0.89 9.66
CA THR A 128 17.03 -0.89 8.22
C THR A 128 18.10 -0.23 7.35
N VAL A 129 19.04 0.53 7.94
CA VAL A 129 20.16 1.16 7.22
C VAL A 129 21.16 0.08 6.80
N THR A 130 21.79 0.24 5.63
CA THR A 130 22.70 -0.79 5.09
C THR A 130 23.90 -0.98 6.01
N LEU A 131 24.50 -2.18 6.05
CA LEU A 131 25.66 -2.40 6.93
C LEU A 131 26.86 -1.52 6.53
N GLU A 132 27.04 -1.22 5.26
CA GLU A 132 28.08 -0.30 4.79
C GLU A 132 27.88 1.10 5.40
N GLU A 133 26.65 1.60 5.39
CA GLU A 133 26.29 2.88 6.03
C GLU A 133 26.43 2.84 7.55
N GLN A 134 26.06 1.72 8.19
CA GLN A 134 26.30 1.54 9.63
C GLN A 134 27.81 1.53 9.95
N ASN A 135 28.62 0.92 9.09
CA ASN A 135 30.07 0.87 9.27
C ASN A 135 30.73 2.24 9.12
N ASN A 136 30.14 3.14 8.34
CA ASN A 136 30.62 4.52 8.23
C ASN A 136 30.61 5.26 9.58
N VAL A 137 29.78 4.83 10.53
CA VAL A 137 29.75 5.36 11.90
C VAL A 137 31.03 5.06 12.68
N PHE A 138 31.85 4.08 12.27
CA PHE A 138 33.15 3.82 12.92
C PHE A 138 34.30 4.61 12.30
N LEU A 139 34.09 5.22 11.12
CA LEU A 139 35.11 6.02 10.48
C LEU A 139 35.32 7.34 11.26
N ALA A 140 36.56 7.81 11.24
CA ALA A 140 36.89 9.12 11.76
C ALA A 140 36.24 10.20 10.86
N PRO A 141 35.72 11.30 11.45
CA PRO A 141 35.20 12.40 10.65
C PRO A 141 36.32 13.09 9.86
N VAL A 142 35.92 13.77 8.78
CA VAL A 142 36.83 14.64 8.02
C VAL A 142 37.37 15.72 8.97
N PRO A 143 38.68 16.03 8.94
CA PRO A 143 39.26 17.04 9.82
C PRO A 143 38.51 18.37 9.78
N GLY A 144 38.17 18.89 10.97
CA GLY A 144 37.39 20.12 11.12
C GLY A 144 35.87 19.96 10.97
N TYR A 145 35.37 18.74 10.69
CA TYR A 145 33.95 18.41 10.77
C TYR A 145 33.61 17.76 12.12
N ARG A 146 32.38 17.99 12.60
CA ARG A 146 31.82 17.28 13.76
C ARG A 146 30.96 16.12 13.28
N LYS A 147 31.21 14.94 13.84
CA LYS A 147 30.40 13.74 13.61
C LYS A 147 29.14 13.78 14.48
N VAL A 148 27.99 13.60 13.85
CA VAL A 148 26.67 13.52 14.50
C VAL A 148 26.02 12.20 14.11
N ILE A 149 25.73 11.36 15.08
CA ILE A 149 25.17 10.02 14.88
C ILE A 149 23.73 10.07 15.36
N LEU A 150 22.78 9.77 14.48
CA LEU A 150 21.35 9.72 14.79
C LEU A 150 20.93 8.26 14.91
N SER A 151 20.62 7.80 16.13
CA SER A 151 20.46 6.38 16.41
C SER A 151 19.18 6.05 17.17
N THR A 152 18.66 4.84 16.99
CA THR A 152 17.73 4.21 17.93
C THR A 152 18.48 3.50 19.07
N ASN A 153 17.79 2.64 19.82
CA ASN A 153 18.36 1.76 20.84
C ASN A 153 19.45 0.79 20.30
N ILE A 154 19.68 0.70 19.00
CA ILE A 154 20.81 -0.07 18.42
C ILE A 154 22.18 0.39 18.98
N ALA A 155 22.36 1.70 19.20
CA ALA A 155 23.56 2.22 19.82
C ALA A 155 23.59 2.06 21.34
N GLU A 156 22.51 1.63 21.99
CA GLU A 156 22.45 1.43 23.46
C GLU A 156 23.17 0.17 23.91
N SER A 157 23.09 -0.91 23.12
CA SER A 157 23.74 -2.18 23.43
C SER A 157 24.54 -2.76 22.26
N SER A 158 23.96 -2.81 21.05
CA SER A 158 24.49 -3.58 19.92
C SER A 158 25.70 -2.97 19.22
N VAL A 159 25.87 -1.65 19.28
CA VAL A 159 26.96 -0.93 18.62
C VAL A 159 27.67 -0.01 19.61
N THR A 160 29.00 -0.03 19.59
CA THR A 160 29.85 0.78 20.46
C THR A 160 30.75 1.70 19.64
N VAL A 161 30.45 2.98 19.66
CA VAL A 161 31.23 4.02 18.99
C VAL A 161 32.18 4.65 20.02
N PRO A 162 33.52 4.56 19.83
CA PRO A 162 34.48 4.92 20.87
C PRO A 162 34.64 6.44 21.09
N ASP A 163 34.42 7.26 20.05
CA ASP A 163 34.70 8.70 20.02
C ASP A 163 33.54 9.61 20.48
N VAL A 164 32.50 9.03 21.11
CA VAL A 164 31.33 9.79 21.58
C VAL A 164 31.66 10.59 22.83
N LYS A 165 31.54 11.92 22.73
CA LYS A 165 31.72 12.86 23.85
C LYS A 165 30.39 13.44 24.35
N TYR A 166 29.45 13.68 23.43
CA TYR A 166 28.14 14.26 23.74
C TYR A 166 27.03 13.28 23.42
N VAL A 167 26.12 13.06 24.37
CA VAL A 167 24.88 12.29 24.18
C VAL A 167 23.70 13.24 24.30
N ILE A 168 22.80 13.23 23.32
CA ILE A 168 21.49 13.90 23.40
C ILE A 168 20.43 12.80 23.42
N ASP A 169 19.69 12.71 24.52
CA ASP A 169 18.69 11.66 24.73
C ASP A 169 17.28 12.27 24.77
N PHE A 170 16.44 11.88 23.82
CA PHE A 170 15.01 12.20 23.83
C PHE A 170 14.24 11.34 24.84
N CYS A 171 14.88 10.33 25.43
CA CYS A 171 14.34 9.41 26.43
C CYS A 171 13.08 8.66 25.97
N LEU A 172 12.94 8.47 24.66
CA LEU A 172 11.89 7.68 24.04
C LEU A 172 12.47 6.42 23.39
N ALA A 173 11.63 5.40 23.25
CA ALA A 173 11.95 4.16 22.55
C ALA A 173 10.67 3.52 22.02
N ARG A 174 10.82 2.69 20.98
CA ARG A 174 9.73 1.85 20.47
C ARG A 174 9.87 0.45 21.06
N HIS A 175 8.81 -0.05 21.66
CA HIS A 175 8.74 -1.38 22.25
C HIS A 175 7.62 -2.19 21.61
N LEU A 176 7.87 -3.49 21.43
CA LEU A 176 6.84 -4.42 21.01
C LEU A 176 5.95 -4.70 22.23
N VAL A 177 4.66 -4.39 22.12
CA VAL A 177 3.66 -4.63 23.14
C VAL A 177 2.60 -5.55 22.57
N CYS A 178 2.39 -6.70 23.21
CA CYS A 178 1.27 -7.57 22.90
C CYS A 178 0.04 -7.10 23.69
N ASP A 179 -1.05 -6.89 22.97
CA ASP A 179 -2.37 -6.73 23.56
C ASP A 179 -2.84 -8.08 24.12
N LEU A 180 -3.20 -8.14 25.41
CA LEU A 180 -3.50 -9.40 26.11
C LEU A 180 -4.89 -9.99 25.79
N ASP A 181 -5.76 -9.18 25.18
CA ASP A 181 -7.11 -9.60 24.84
C ASP A 181 -7.18 -10.09 23.39
N THR A 182 -6.49 -9.39 22.48
CA THR A 182 -6.45 -9.73 21.05
C THR A 182 -5.23 -10.56 20.65
N ASN A 183 -4.23 -10.70 21.53
CA ASN A 183 -2.92 -11.27 21.23
C ASN A 183 -2.18 -10.56 20.07
N TYR A 184 -2.59 -9.33 19.76
CA TYR A 184 -2.02 -8.54 18.67
C TYR A 184 -0.77 -7.81 19.14
N GLN A 185 0.32 -7.97 18.39
CA GLN A 185 1.57 -7.28 18.66
C GLN A 185 1.60 -5.92 17.95
N SER A 186 1.89 -4.87 18.71
CA SER A 186 2.02 -3.51 18.18
C SER A 186 3.33 -2.87 18.64
N LEU A 187 3.99 -2.15 17.74
CA LEU A 187 5.19 -1.38 18.08
C LEU A 187 4.76 -0.01 18.64
N ARG A 188 4.74 0.13 19.97
CA ARG A 188 4.31 1.35 20.64
C ARG A 188 5.50 2.23 20.99
N LEU A 189 5.31 3.54 20.83
CA LEU A 189 6.24 4.54 21.34
C LEU A 189 6.02 4.68 22.84
N THR A 190 7.07 4.57 23.65
CA THR A 190 7.00 4.74 25.10
C THR A 190 8.23 5.50 25.61
N TRP A 191 8.13 5.99 26.84
CA TRP A 191 9.28 6.51 27.58
C TRP A 191 10.26 5.38 27.91
N ALA A 192 11.55 5.63 27.69
CA ALA A 192 12.61 4.70 28.05
C ALA A 192 12.85 4.72 29.57
N SER A 193 13.12 3.56 30.17
CA SER A 193 13.37 3.47 31.61
C SER A 193 14.66 4.21 32.02
N LYS A 194 14.78 4.54 33.31
CA LYS A 194 16.01 5.17 33.82
C LYS A 194 17.23 4.31 33.55
N THR A 195 17.09 3.00 33.66
CA THR A 195 18.13 2.02 33.32
C THR A 195 18.60 2.16 31.87
N ASN A 196 17.68 2.23 30.90
CA ASN A 196 18.03 2.43 29.49
C ASN A 196 18.76 3.77 29.27
N CYS A 197 18.20 4.86 29.80
CA CYS A 197 18.81 6.18 29.64
C CYS A 197 20.19 6.27 30.34
N ASN A 198 20.42 5.51 31.42
CA ASN A 198 21.73 5.40 32.05
C ASN A 198 22.73 4.59 31.20
N GLN A 199 22.28 3.57 30.47
CA GLN A 199 23.11 2.88 29.47
C GLN A 199 23.47 3.82 28.31
N ARG A 200 22.51 4.63 27.84
CA ARG A 200 22.74 5.69 26.84
C ARG A 200 23.77 6.71 27.31
N LYS A 201 23.67 7.16 28.57
CA LYS A 201 24.67 8.03 29.21
C LYS A 201 26.06 7.40 29.19
N GLY A 202 26.18 6.11 29.51
CA GLY A 202 27.46 5.36 29.49
C GLY A 202 28.08 5.18 28.10
N ARG A 203 27.45 5.70 27.04
CA ARG A 203 28.08 5.82 25.71
C ARG A 203 29.00 7.03 25.62
N ALA A 204 28.77 8.07 26.41
CA ALA A 204 29.77 9.07 26.73
C ALA A 204 30.66 8.59 27.89
N GLY A 205 31.86 9.18 28.06
CA GLY A 205 32.73 8.84 29.20
C GLY A 205 33.66 7.64 28.98
N ARG A 206 33.79 7.14 27.75
CA ARG A 206 34.63 5.97 27.44
C ARG A 206 36.10 6.34 27.23
N VAL A 207 36.34 7.40 26.48
CA VAL A 207 37.69 7.87 26.09
C VAL A 207 38.07 9.19 26.72
N SER A 208 37.08 10.00 27.12
CA SER A 208 37.27 11.32 27.72
C SER A 208 36.10 11.69 28.61
N LYS A 209 36.20 12.80 29.36
CA LYS A 209 35.05 13.42 30.03
C LYS A 209 33.91 13.59 29.03
N GLY A 210 32.71 13.18 29.42
CA GLY A 210 31.52 13.16 28.58
C GLY A 210 30.38 14.01 29.12
N TYR A 211 29.37 14.24 28.28
CA TYR A 211 28.20 15.04 28.62
C TYR A 211 26.93 14.38 28.09
N CYS A 212 25.88 14.32 28.90
CA CYS A 212 24.59 13.74 28.55
C CYS A 212 23.46 14.75 28.77
N TYR A 213 22.75 15.10 27.70
CA TYR A 213 21.63 16.03 27.70
C TYR A 213 20.33 15.27 27.54
N ARG A 214 19.50 15.22 28.58
CA ARG A 214 18.19 14.58 28.56
C ARG A 214 17.13 15.64 28.25
N LEU A 215 16.35 15.44 27.19
CA LEU A 215 15.33 16.39 26.77
C LEU A 215 14.02 16.22 27.56
N LEU A 216 14.12 16.21 28.88
CA LEU A 216 13.02 16.18 29.84
C LEU A 216 13.36 17.04 31.06
N THR A 217 12.37 17.38 31.87
CA THR A 217 12.59 18.14 33.12
C THR A 217 13.03 17.21 34.26
N LYS A 218 13.75 17.73 35.24
CA LYS A 218 14.18 17.00 36.45
C LYS A 218 12.97 16.49 37.25
N ALA A 219 11.88 17.26 37.28
CA ALA A 219 10.64 16.84 37.93
C ALA A 219 10.04 15.61 37.24
N PHE A 220 9.94 15.63 35.90
CA PHE A 220 9.43 14.49 35.11
C PHE A 220 10.34 13.27 35.24
N TRP A 221 11.67 13.48 35.18
CA TRP A 221 12.66 12.41 35.41
C TRP A 221 12.45 11.70 36.74
N LYS A 222 12.26 12.46 37.82
CA LYS A 222 12.19 11.93 39.18
C LYS A 222 10.86 11.22 39.45
N ASN A 223 9.76 11.79 38.98
CA ASN A 223 8.42 11.39 39.40
C ASN A 223 7.72 10.45 38.39
N GLU A 224 8.00 10.57 37.09
CA GLU A 224 7.20 9.90 36.05
C GLU A 224 7.96 8.79 35.32
N ILE A 225 9.28 8.94 35.10
CA ILE A 225 10.08 7.94 34.37
C ILE A 225 10.31 6.68 35.23
N PRO A 226 9.94 5.47 34.74
CA PRO A 226 10.12 4.23 35.49
C PRO A 226 11.60 3.84 35.59
N ASP A 227 12.01 3.24 36.70
CA ASP A 227 13.41 2.83 36.92
C ASP A 227 13.84 1.70 35.98
N TYR A 228 12.95 0.73 35.77
CA TYR A 228 13.17 -0.46 34.96
C TYR A 228 12.05 -0.65 33.93
N MET A 229 12.37 -1.30 32.83
CA MET A 229 11.36 -1.74 31.85
C MET A 229 10.60 -2.94 32.38
N VAL A 230 9.35 -3.08 31.95
CA VAL A 230 8.59 -4.32 32.15
C VAL A 230 9.30 -5.44 31.37
N PRO A 231 9.61 -6.59 32.00
CA PRO A 231 10.28 -7.71 31.35
C PRO A 231 9.51 -8.22 30.11
N GLU A 232 10.24 -8.61 29.07
CA GLU A 232 9.67 -9.09 27.80
C GLU A 232 8.73 -10.28 27.99
N MET A 233 9.01 -11.17 28.94
CA MET A 233 8.15 -12.32 29.26
C MET A 233 6.72 -11.92 29.68
N LEU A 234 6.52 -10.70 30.18
CA LEU A 234 5.20 -10.17 30.54
C LEU A 234 4.52 -9.42 29.38
N LEU A 235 5.25 -9.16 28.29
CA LEU A 235 4.78 -8.35 27.14
C LEU A 235 4.70 -9.14 25.84
N ALA A 236 5.36 -10.29 25.74
CA ALA A 236 5.45 -11.11 24.54
C ALA A 236 4.61 -12.40 24.66
N PRO A 237 4.15 -12.99 23.54
CA PRO A 237 3.45 -14.27 23.53
C PRO A 237 4.27 -15.39 24.17
N LEU A 238 3.64 -16.16 25.07
CA LEU A 238 4.31 -17.20 25.85
C LEU A 238 4.47 -18.53 25.09
N GLY A 239 3.92 -18.65 23.88
CA GLY A 239 3.77 -19.93 23.17
C GLY A 239 5.09 -20.68 22.98
N SER A 240 6.12 -19.99 22.49
CA SER A 240 7.46 -20.57 22.27
C SER A 240 8.14 -20.99 23.57
N ILE A 241 7.88 -20.29 24.68
CA ILE A 241 8.42 -20.65 26.01
C ILE A 241 7.72 -21.92 26.50
N LEU A 242 6.40 -21.98 26.42
CA LEU A 242 5.62 -23.15 26.86
C LEU A 242 5.99 -24.42 26.09
N LEU A 243 6.18 -24.34 24.77
CA LEU A 243 6.63 -25.49 23.98
C LEU A 243 8.03 -25.96 24.39
N LYS A 244 8.95 -25.04 24.72
CA LYS A 244 10.29 -25.40 25.23
C LYS A 244 10.23 -26.06 26.61
N VAL A 245 9.40 -25.54 27.51
CA VAL A 245 9.17 -26.16 28.84
C VAL A 245 8.71 -27.61 28.69
N LYS A 246 7.78 -27.86 27.77
CA LYS A 246 7.31 -29.22 27.46
C LYS A 246 8.35 -30.08 26.76
N LEU A 247 9.10 -29.53 25.81
CA LEU A 247 10.15 -30.26 25.10
C LEU A 247 11.27 -30.72 26.05
N LEU A 248 11.61 -29.90 27.04
CA LEU A 248 12.64 -30.16 28.04
C LEU A 248 12.14 -30.94 29.28
N ASP A 249 10.86 -31.33 29.29
CA ASP A 249 10.20 -32.03 30.40
C ASP A 249 10.43 -31.36 31.77
N MET A 250 10.32 -30.04 31.82
CA MET A 250 10.55 -29.24 33.04
C MET A 250 9.33 -29.22 33.99
N GLY A 251 8.35 -30.09 33.77
CA GLY A 251 7.14 -30.21 34.57
C GLY A 251 5.96 -29.35 34.09
N ASP A 252 5.07 -29.04 35.03
CA ASP A 252 3.87 -28.23 34.79
C ASP A 252 4.25 -26.76 34.48
N PRO A 253 3.80 -26.19 33.35
CA PRO A 253 4.18 -24.83 32.98
C PRO A 253 3.71 -23.74 33.95
N CYS A 254 2.55 -23.92 34.58
CA CYS A 254 2.04 -22.97 35.57
C CYS A 254 2.98 -22.91 36.79
N SER A 255 3.32 -24.08 37.33
CA SER A 255 4.23 -24.21 38.48
C SER A 255 5.62 -23.66 38.16
N LEU A 256 6.17 -24.00 37.00
CA LEU A 256 7.50 -23.52 36.60
C LEU A 256 7.53 -22.00 36.38
N LEU A 257 6.60 -21.45 35.60
CA LEU A 257 6.58 -20.01 35.32
C LEU A 257 6.23 -19.18 36.56
N SER A 258 5.52 -19.75 37.54
CA SER A 258 5.31 -19.10 38.83
C SER A 258 6.59 -18.90 39.63
N SER A 259 7.63 -19.70 39.36
CA SER A 259 8.94 -19.60 40.00
C SER A 259 9.90 -18.64 39.28
N ALA A 260 9.51 -18.03 38.16
CA ALA A 260 10.35 -17.09 37.43
C ALA A 260 10.53 -15.76 38.20
N LEU A 261 11.60 -15.02 37.89
CA LEU A 261 11.92 -13.74 38.55
C LEU A 261 10.75 -12.74 38.54
N SER A 262 10.06 -12.66 37.41
CA SER A 262 8.84 -11.85 37.26
C SER A 262 7.78 -12.72 36.61
N PRO A 263 6.94 -13.44 37.38
CA PRO A 263 6.05 -14.47 36.83
C PRO A 263 4.93 -13.85 35.98
N PRO A 264 4.57 -14.46 34.83
CA PRO A 264 3.39 -14.05 34.06
C PRO A 264 2.10 -14.38 34.81
N LYS A 265 0.99 -13.71 34.44
CA LYS A 265 -0.30 -14.00 35.05
C LYS A 265 -0.74 -15.41 34.65
N LEU A 266 -1.34 -16.13 35.60
CA LEU A 266 -1.88 -17.47 35.36
C LEU A 266 -2.89 -17.50 34.20
N SER A 267 -3.72 -16.45 34.07
CA SER A 267 -4.66 -16.29 32.95
C SER A 267 -3.97 -16.33 31.58
N ASP A 268 -2.78 -15.74 31.48
CA ASP A 268 -2.06 -15.59 30.22
C ASP A 268 -1.41 -16.91 29.83
N ILE A 269 -0.92 -17.67 30.83
CA ILE A 269 -0.44 -19.04 30.64
C ILE A 269 -1.58 -19.92 30.11
N VAL A 270 -2.73 -19.93 30.79
CA VAL A 270 -3.88 -20.77 30.40
C VAL A 270 -4.39 -20.40 29.01
N LYS A 271 -4.53 -19.10 28.70
CA LYS A 271 -4.89 -18.63 27.35
C LYS A 271 -3.91 -19.15 26.29
N THR A 272 -2.61 -19.08 26.57
CA THR A 272 -1.58 -19.56 25.64
C THR A 272 -1.64 -21.08 25.45
N VAL A 273 -1.88 -21.85 26.52
CA VAL A 273 -2.07 -23.31 26.42
C VAL A 273 -3.26 -23.65 25.53
N LEU A 274 -4.37 -22.93 25.68
CA LEU A 274 -5.56 -23.11 24.82
C LEU A 274 -5.25 -22.79 23.35
N GLN A 275 -4.53 -21.70 23.08
CA GLN A 275 -4.08 -21.36 21.71
C GLN A 275 -3.17 -22.43 21.11
N LEU A 276 -2.25 -22.99 21.90
CA LEU A 276 -1.38 -24.08 21.44
C LEU A 276 -2.16 -25.37 21.17
N LYS A 277 -3.26 -25.63 21.89
CA LYS A 277 -4.18 -26.73 21.60
C LYS A 277 -4.96 -26.50 20.31
N GLU A 278 -5.49 -25.29 20.11
CA GLU A 278 -6.19 -24.90 18.88
C GLU A 278 -5.26 -24.99 17.66
N MET A 279 -3.99 -24.60 17.81
CA MET A 279 -2.96 -24.76 16.79
C MET A 279 -2.61 -26.23 16.49
N GLY A 280 -2.96 -27.16 17.39
CA GLY A 280 -2.60 -28.57 17.32
C GLY A 280 -1.18 -28.87 17.83
N ALA A 281 -0.52 -27.92 18.48
CA ALA A 281 0.82 -28.09 19.07
C ALA A 281 0.77 -28.87 20.41
N LEU A 282 -0.34 -28.77 21.15
CA LEU A 282 -0.61 -29.53 22.36
C LEU A 282 -1.87 -30.39 22.20
N SER A 283 -1.89 -31.56 22.84
CA SER A 283 -3.06 -32.45 22.87
C SER A 283 -4.18 -31.84 23.72
N VAL A 284 -5.42 -31.99 23.24
CA VAL A 284 -6.64 -31.61 23.98
C VAL A 284 -6.96 -32.62 25.08
N LYS A 285 -6.57 -33.89 24.90
CA LYS A 285 -6.80 -34.98 25.85
C LYS A 285 -5.49 -35.35 26.54
N SER A 286 -5.49 -35.33 27.88
CA SER A 286 -4.46 -35.94 28.70
C SER A 286 -5.15 -36.94 29.62
N ASN A 287 -4.75 -38.22 29.56
CA ASN A 287 -5.33 -39.30 30.38
C ASN A 287 -6.87 -39.38 30.35
N ASP A 288 -7.48 -39.31 29.16
CA ASP A 288 -8.95 -39.34 28.92
C ASP A 288 -9.77 -38.24 29.62
N LYS A 289 -9.13 -37.19 30.13
CA LYS A 289 -9.79 -35.98 30.67
C LYS A 289 -9.34 -34.74 29.92
N THR A 290 -10.27 -33.85 29.64
CA THR A 290 -9.98 -32.53 29.08
C THR A 290 -9.42 -31.65 30.20
N GLN A 291 -8.12 -31.37 30.16
CA GLN A 291 -7.49 -30.39 31.05
C GLN A 291 -7.33 -29.10 30.26
N ASN A 292 -7.69 -27.94 30.83
CA ASN A 292 -7.53 -26.65 30.16
C ASN A 292 -6.12 -26.08 30.39
N GLU A 293 -5.53 -26.38 31.54
CA GLU A 293 -4.30 -25.76 32.04
C GLU A 293 -3.03 -26.44 31.53
N ASP A 294 -3.14 -27.66 31.00
CA ASP A 294 -2.00 -28.41 30.48
C ASP A 294 -2.34 -29.31 29.27
N GLY A 295 -1.35 -29.76 28.52
CA GLY A 295 -1.49 -30.69 27.40
C GLY A 295 -0.18 -31.38 27.01
N GLU A 296 -0.27 -32.59 26.46
CA GLU A 296 0.89 -33.34 25.97
C GLU A 296 1.39 -32.77 24.64
N LEU A 297 2.71 -32.80 24.43
CA LEU A 297 3.33 -32.28 23.23
C LEU A 297 3.03 -33.17 22.02
N THR A 298 2.39 -32.62 20.98
CA THR A 298 2.11 -33.34 19.74
C THR A 298 3.36 -33.44 18.86
N PHE A 299 3.29 -34.17 17.74
CA PHE A 299 4.36 -34.15 16.75
C PHE A 299 4.58 -32.74 16.18
N LEU A 300 3.49 -32.04 15.82
CA LEU A 300 3.56 -30.64 15.39
C LEU A 300 4.22 -29.77 16.47
N GLY A 301 3.79 -29.89 17.74
CA GLY A 301 4.36 -29.12 18.83
C GLY A 301 5.86 -29.36 19.03
N ARG A 302 6.32 -30.62 18.92
CA ARG A 302 7.76 -30.96 18.94
C ARG A 302 8.52 -30.23 17.85
N MET A 303 8.00 -30.22 16.62
CA MET A 303 8.65 -29.54 15.51
C MET A 303 8.72 -28.03 15.72
N LEU A 304 7.60 -27.41 16.08
CA LEU A 304 7.52 -25.96 16.35
C LEU A 304 8.52 -25.54 17.44
N ALA A 305 8.72 -26.36 18.46
CA ALA A 305 9.68 -26.09 19.53
C ALA A 305 11.16 -26.08 19.07
N HIS A 306 11.49 -26.81 18.00
CA HIS A 306 12.85 -26.92 17.46
C HIS A 306 13.18 -25.87 16.39
N LEU A 307 12.16 -25.27 15.76
CA LEU A 307 12.35 -24.27 14.70
C LEU A 307 12.58 -22.87 15.31
N PRO A 308 13.58 -22.09 14.84
CA PRO A 308 13.85 -20.74 15.32
C PRO A 308 12.96 -19.68 14.64
N VAL A 309 11.67 -19.98 14.49
CA VAL A 309 10.68 -19.13 13.82
C VAL A 309 9.43 -18.96 14.68
N ASP A 310 8.58 -17.99 14.33
CA ASP A 310 7.26 -17.88 14.94
C ASP A 310 6.43 -19.16 14.73
N LEU A 311 5.52 -19.45 15.67
CA LEU A 311 4.74 -20.69 15.67
C LEU A 311 3.86 -20.85 14.42
N TYR A 312 3.28 -19.76 13.91
CA TYR A 312 2.46 -19.79 12.70
C TYR A 312 3.32 -20.08 11.46
N LEU A 313 4.53 -19.51 11.39
CA LEU A 313 5.49 -19.81 10.33
C LEU A 313 5.97 -21.26 10.39
N GLY A 314 6.22 -21.78 11.59
CA GLY A 314 6.57 -23.18 11.77
C GLY A 314 5.45 -24.09 11.26
N LYS A 315 4.18 -23.79 11.58
CA LYS A 315 3.01 -24.53 11.09
C LYS A 315 2.90 -24.45 9.57
N MET A 316 3.16 -23.28 8.97
CA MET A 316 3.20 -23.09 7.52
C MET A 316 4.24 -23.99 6.86
N ILE A 317 5.44 -24.14 7.44
CA ILE A 317 6.49 -25.02 6.91
C ILE A 317 6.04 -26.49 6.97
N VAL A 318 5.42 -26.93 8.07
CA VAL A 318 4.91 -28.32 8.20
C VAL A 318 3.81 -28.59 7.19
N LEU A 319 2.85 -27.67 7.04
CA LEU A 319 1.80 -27.77 6.04
C LEU A 319 2.38 -27.73 4.61
N GLY A 320 3.39 -26.89 4.37
CA GLY A 320 4.09 -26.82 3.09
C GLY A 320 4.69 -28.17 2.68
N HIS A 321 5.24 -28.93 3.62
CA HIS A 321 5.68 -30.30 3.36
C HIS A 321 4.51 -31.23 3.01
N ALA A 322 3.42 -31.19 3.78
CA ALA A 322 2.25 -32.03 3.55
C ALA A 322 1.58 -31.79 2.19
N PHE A 323 1.64 -30.55 1.69
CA PHE A 323 1.03 -30.14 0.42
C PHE A 323 2.03 -30.01 -0.75
N GLY A 324 3.30 -30.39 -0.57
CA GLY A 324 4.30 -30.40 -1.65
C GLY A 324 4.85 -29.03 -2.07
N CYS A 325 4.73 -28.00 -1.22
CA CYS A 325 5.26 -26.65 -1.43
C CYS A 325 6.25 -26.21 -0.33
N LEU A 326 7.03 -27.16 0.21
CA LEU A 326 7.98 -26.94 1.30
C LEU A 326 9.01 -25.85 0.96
N ASP A 327 9.55 -25.87 -0.26
CA ASP A 327 10.58 -24.93 -0.68
C ASP A 327 10.09 -23.48 -0.61
N GLN A 328 8.90 -23.22 -1.18
CA GLN A 328 8.26 -21.90 -1.16
C GLN A 328 7.97 -21.45 0.28
N CYS A 329 7.51 -22.36 1.15
CA CYS A 329 7.27 -22.06 2.55
C CYS A 329 8.56 -21.76 3.34
N LEU A 330 9.67 -22.46 3.05
CA LEU A 330 10.97 -22.16 3.66
C LEU A 330 11.47 -20.78 3.24
N ILE A 331 11.34 -20.43 1.95
CA ILE A 331 11.68 -19.11 1.43
C ILE A 331 10.85 -18.04 2.17
N ILE A 332 9.52 -18.17 2.20
CA ILE A 332 8.63 -17.22 2.89
C ILE A 332 8.96 -17.10 4.38
N GLY A 333 9.23 -18.23 5.04
CA GLY A 333 9.57 -18.28 6.46
C GLY A 333 10.80 -17.45 6.84
N GLN A 334 11.73 -17.23 5.92
CA GLN A 334 12.89 -16.36 6.17
C GLN A 334 12.57 -14.88 6.13
N PHE A 335 11.70 -14.47 5.21
CA PHE A 335 11.41 -13.07 4.97
C PHE A 335 10.51 -12.44 6.03
N THR A 336 9.74 -13.27 6.73
CA THR A 336 8.81 -12.89 7.80
C THR A 336 9.45 -12.88 9.20
N THR A 337 10.70 -13.34 9.34
CA THR A 337 11.46 -13.11 10.59
C THR A 337 11.76 -11.60 10.75
N PRO A 338 11.91 -11.07 11.99
CA PRO A 338 11.82 -9.63 12.31
C PRO A 338 12.90 -8.69 11.71
N LYS A 339 13.60 -9.11 10.65
CA LYS A 339 14.63 -8.34 9.94
C LYS A 339 14.21 -7.87 8.54
N GLY A 340 12.91 -7.65 8.34
CA GLY A 340 12.37 -6.67 7.39
C GLY A 340 12.71 -6.90 5.92
N PHE A 341 11.96 -7.77 5.24
CA PHE A 341 11.83 -7.78 3.78
C PHE A 341 10.44 -8.31 3.37
N CYS A 342 9.37 -7.59 3.72
CA CYS A 342 8.00 -8.04 3.39
C CYS A 342 7.42 -7.42 2.10
N TYR A 343 8.04 -6.39 1.51
CA TYR A 343 7.35 -5.59 0.49
C TYR A 343 7.49 -6.09 -0.96
N TYR A 344 8.52 -6.88 -1.28
CA TYR A 344 8.85 -7.20 -2.69
C TYR A 344 8.43 -8.58 -3.18
N ILE A 345 7.93 -9.47 -2.33
CA ILE A 345 7.84 -10.90 -2.66
C ILE A 345 6.48 -11.31 -3.22
N LEU A 346 5.42 -10.56 -2.92
CA LEU A 346 4.08 -10.86 -3.45
C LEU A 346 3.86 -10.36 -4.89
N TYR A 347 4.76 -9.53 -5.43
CA TYR A 347 4.67 -8.98 -6.79
C TYR A 347 5.49 -9.74 -7.84
N PHE A 348 6.36 -10.68 -7.44
CA PHE A 348 7.06 -11.51 -8.40
C PHE A 348 6.34 -12.86 -8.55
N PRO A 349 5.88 -13.22 -9.76
CA PRO A 349 5.26 -14.52 -10.01
C PRO A 349 6.21 -15.70 -9.77
N ASP A 350 7.53 -15.45 -9.69
CA ASP A 350 8.55 -16.46 -9.42
C ASP A 350 9.52 -16.04 -8.30
N CYS A 351 9.23 -16.42 -7.05
CA CYS A 351 10.22 -16.37 -5.96
C CYS A 351 11.48 -17.20 -6.29
N HIS A 352 11.29 -18.27 -7.07
CA HIS A 352 12.36 -19.15 -7.54
C HIS A 352 13.30 -18.38 -8.47
N THR A 353 12.79 -17.60 -9.43
CA THR A 353 13.61 -16.80 -10.35
C THR A 353 14.40 -15.74 -9.61
N PHE A 354 13.85 -15.04 -8.60
CA PHE A 354 14.62 -14.04 -7.84
C PHE A 354 15.80 -14.65 -7.07
N PHE A 355 15.59 -15.78 -6.38
CA PHE A 355 16.63 -16.44 -5.59
C PHE A 355 17.68 -17.14 -6.48
N PHE A 356 17.24 -17.78 -7.57
CA PHE A 356 18.12 -18.47 -8.51
C PHE A 356 18.88 -17.49 -9.43
N PHE A 357 18.28 -16.36 -9.80
CA PHE A 357 18.95 -15.28 -10.54
C PHE A 357 20.01 -14.64 -9.64
N PHE A 358 19.77 -14.49 -8.34
CA PHE A 358 20.79 -14.01 -7.40
C PHE A 358 21.98 -14.98 -7.25
N LEU A 359 21.74 -16.29 -7.18
CA LEU A 359 22.80 -17.29 -7.05
C LEU A 359 23.62 -17.51 -8.35
N ASN A 360 23.04 -17.23 -9.53
CA ASN A 360 23.67 -17.53 -10.83
C ASN A 360 24.11 -16.30 -11.65
N SER A 361 23.79 -15.08 -11.22
CA SER A 361 24.18 -13.88 -11.96
C SER A 361 25.67 -13.59 -11.79
N ARG A 362 26.45 -13.78 -12.86
CA ARG A 362 27.87 -13.35 -12.98
C ARG A 362 28.05 -11.83 -13.15
N LEU A 363 27.03 -11.02 -12.88
CA LEU A 363 27.12 -9.56 -12.88
C LEU A 363 27.46 -9.06 -11.48
N ASN A 364 28.10 -7.89 -11.36
CA ASN A 364 28.46 -7.29 -10.07
C ASN A 364 27.23 -7.23 -9.14
N GLU A 365 27.15 -8.16 -8.17
CA GLU A 365 26.05 -8.28 -7.22
C GLU A 365 25.73 -6.94 -6.54
N MET A 366 26.77 -6.15 -6.25
CA MET A 366 26.65 -4.84 -5.61
C MET A 366 25.92 -3.81 -6.46
N ASP A 367 26.11 -3.82 -7.78
CA ASP A 367 25.48 -2.86 -8.68
C ASP A 367 23.99 -3.19 -8.87
N TRP A 368 23.66 -4.48 -9.03
CA TRP A 368 22.27 -4.94 -9.07
C TRP A 368 21.50 -4.62 -7.77
N GLY A 369 22.14 -4.80 -6.61
CA GLY A 369 21.55 -4.42 -5.32
C GLY A 369 21.25 -2.94 -5.22
N LYS A 370 22.15 -2.07 -5.73
CA LYS A 370 21.94 -0.62 -5.75
C LYS A 370 20.80 -0.21 -6.68
N GLU A 371 20.73 -0.80 -7.88
CA GLU A 371 19.69 -0.48 -8.87
C GLU A 371 18.27 -0.85 -8.39
N ASN A 372 18.16 -1.93 -7.60
CA ASN A 372 16.88 -2.44 -7.10
C ASN A 372 16.59 -2.05 -5.64
N PHE A 373 17.44 -1.22 -5.02
CA PHE A 373 17.34 -0.83 -3.61
C PHE A 373 17.34 -2.04 -2.63
N ILE A 374 18.08 -3.10 -2.96
CA ILE A 374 18.17 -4.33 -2.17
C ILE A 374 19.55 -4.46 -1.50
N GLN A 375 19.53 -4.79 -0.21
CA GLN A 375 20.74 -5.07 0.57
C GLN A 375 21.26 -6.48 0.29
N ILE A 376 22.31 -6.61 -0.54
CA ILE A 376 22.94 -7.89 -0.92
C ILE A 376 23.34 -8.73 0.30
N LYS A 377 23.87 -8.10 1.36
CA LYS A 377 24.22 -8.81 2.60
C LYS A 377 23.00 -9.42 3.29
N ARG A 378 21.83 -8.75 3.25
CA ARG A 378 20.58 -9.30 3.79
C ARG A 378 20.10 -10.50 2.98
N ILE A 379 20.24 -10.48 1.66
CA ILE A 379 19.92 -11.67 0.84
C ILE A 379 20.85 -12.83 1.22
N LYS A 380 22.15 -12.58 1.42
CA LYS A 380 23.09 -13.62 1.88
C LYS A 380 22.72 -14.17 3.26
N GLU A 381 22.36 -13.31 4.20
CA GLU A 381 21.83 -13.73 5.51
C GLU A 381 20.54 -14.57 5.36
N VAL A 382 19.61 -14.17 4.49
CA VAL A 382 18.39 -14.93 4.19
C VAL A 382 18.71 -16.29 3.57
N ALA A 383 19.70 -16.37 2.68
CA ALA A 383 20.14 -17.62 2.08
C ALA A 383 20.81 -18.56 3.10
N GLU A 384 21.64 -18.03 4.00
CA GLU A 384 22.22 -18.80 5.10
C GLU A 384 21.14 -19.31 6.06
N LEU A 385 20.14 -18.48 6.37
CA LEU A 385 19.01 -18.90 7.18
C LEU A 385 18.18 -19.95 6.46
N TYR A 386 17.96 -19.84 5.14
CA TYR A 386 17.27 -20.83 4.32
C TYR A 386 17.94 -22.19 4.46
N GLU A 387 19.26 -22.26 4.31
CA GLU A 387 20.02 -23.49 4.49
C GLU A 387 19.97 -24.00 5.95
N ASP A 388 19.98 -23.12 6.96
CA ASP A 388 19.79 -23.51 8.36
C ASP A 388 18.40 -24.13 8.60
N LEU A 389 17.33 -23.51 8.10
CA LEU A 389 15.98 -24.07 8.21
C LEU A 389 15.85 -25.37 7.43
N LYS A 390 16.33 -25.44 6.18
CA LYS A 390 16.35 -26.65 5.34
C LYS A 390 17.04 -27.81 6.07
N ARG A 391 18.18 -27.54 6.70
CA ARG A 391 18.88 -28.53 7.54
C ARG A 391 18.07 -28.92 8.78
N ARG A 392 17.43 -27.99 9.48
CA ARG A 392 16.60 -28.33 10.67
C ARG A 392 15.37 -29.17 10.30
N VAL A 393 14.67 -28.83 9.22
CA VAL A 393 13.48 -29.56 8.78
C VAL A 393 13.83 -30.98 8.30
N SER A 394 15.03 -31.17 7.76
CA SER A 394 15.55 -32.49 7.37
C SER A 394 15.67 -33.47 8.54
N GLN A 395 15.88 -32.99 9.77
CA GLN A 395 15.88 -33.83 10.98
C GLN A 395 14.53 -34.49 11.26
N PHE A 396 13.46 -33.97 10.65
CA PHE A 396 12.10 -34.49 10.72
C PHE A 396 11.69 -35.20 9.41
N ASN A 397 12.66 -35.64 8.59
CA ASN A 397 12.45 -36.29 7.28
C ASN A 397 11.73 -35.41 6.25
N MET A 398 11.78 -34.08 6.40
CA MET A 398 11.26 -33.17 5.37
C MET A 398 12.41 -32.70 4.49
N HIS A 399 12.39 -33.11 3.23
CA HIS A 399 13.42 -32.78 2.26
C HIS A 399 12.83 -31.94 1.13
N VAL A 400 13.61 -30.96 0.67
CA VAL A 400 13.31 -30.21 -0.55
C VAL A 400 13.88 -31.00 -1.73
N PRO A 401 13.10 -31.30 -2.78
CA PRO A 401 13.60 -31.97 -3.98
C PRO A 401 14.72 -31.17 -4.66
N ASP A 402 15.78 -31.85 -5.11
CA ASP A 402 16.93 -31.19 -5.77
C ASP A 402 16.66 -30.81 -7.24
N ASP A 403 15.60 -31.34 -7.85
CA ASP A 403 15.27 -31.16 -9.26
C ASP A 403 13.84 -30.60 -9.40
N VAL A 404 13.73 -29.28 -9.57
CA VAL A 404 12.46 -28.62 -9.93
C VAL A 404 12.43 -28.58 -11.45
N GLN A 405 11.77 -29.56 -12.08
CA GLN A 405 11.48 -29.46 -13.51
C GLN A 405 10.69 -28.17 -13.79
N PRO A 406 10.90 -27.51 -14.95
CA PRO A 406 10.11 -26.34 -15.31
C PRO A 406 8.63 -26.72 -15.36
N LEU A 407 7.89 -26.26 -14.36
CA LEU A 407 6.47 -26.50 -14.19
C LEU A 407 5.72 -25.86 -15.37
N ASP A 408 4.74 -26.55 -15.93
CA ASP A 408 3.86 -25.97 -16.94
C ASP A 408 3.05 -24.79 -16.34
N TYR A 409 2.51 -23.93 -17.20
CA TYR A 409 1.74 -22.75 -16.77
C TYR A 409 0.56 -23.10 -15.85
N THR A 410 -0.06 -24.26 -16.05
CA THR A 410 -1.18 -24.78 -15.26
C THR A 410 -0.74 -25.17 -13.84
N SER A 411 0.44 -25.75 -13.71
CA SER A 411 1.03 -26.22 -12.45
C SER A 411 1.50 -25.05 -11.58
N MET A 412 1.99 -23.96 -12.17
CA MET A 412 2.35 -22.75 -11.43
C MET A 412 1.15 -22.13 -10.67
N HIS A 413 -0.01 -22.04 -11.31
CA HIS A 413 -1.22 -21.49 -10.67
C HIS A 413 -1.81 -22.42 -9.62
N MET A 414 -1.81 -23.73 -9.88
CA MET A 414 -2.16 -24.72 -8.85
C MET A 414 -1.24 -24.61 -7.64
N GLN A 415 0.07 -24.47 -7.85
CA GLN A 415 1.04 -24.32 -6.77
C GLN A 415 0.83 -23.03 -5.99
N LYS A 416 0.50 -21.92 -6.68
CA LYS A 416 0.14 -20.65 -6.03
C LYS A 416 -1.12 -20.79 -5.16
N PHE A 417 -2.16 -21.46 -5.66
CA PHE A 417 -3.38 -21.71 -4.90
C PHE A 417 -3.12 -22.60 -3.67
N ILE A 418 -2.35 -23.68 -3.83
CA ILE A 418 -1.94 -24.57 -2.73
C ILE A 418 -1.18 -23.76 -1.66
N LEU A 419 -0.25 -22.91 -2.09
CA LEU A 419 0.50 -22.05 -1.18
C LEU A 419 -0.40 -21.09 -0.41
N GLN A 420 -1.41 -20.50 -1.06
CA GLN A 420 -2.42 -19.67 -0.39
C GLN A 420 -3.22 -20.46 0.66
N VAL A 421 -3.63 -21.69 0.34
CA VAL A 421 -4.31 -22.59 1.29
C VAL A 421 -3.41 -22.92 2.47
N VAL A 422 -2.12 -23.21 2.23
CA VAL A 422 -1.13 -23.48 3.28
C VAL A 422 -0.94 -22.27 4.19
N ILE A 423 -0.79 -21.07 3.63
CA ILE A 423 -0.68 -19.82 4.41
C ILE A 423 -1.95 -19.59 5.22
N ALA A 424 -3.14 -19.71 4.61
CA ALA A 424 -4.41 -19.52 5.30
C ALA A 424 -4.60 -20.53 6.45
N GLY A 425 -4.32 -21.82 6.21
CA GLY A 425 -4.42 -22.87 7.21
C GLY A 425 -3.38 -22.72 8.35
N ALA A 426 -2.21 -22.16 8.04
CA ALA A 426 -1.20 -21.85 9.05
C ALA A 426 -1.65 -20.72 9.97
N TYR A 427 -2.13 -19.61 9.41
CA TYR A 427 -2.47 -18.38 10.15
C TYR A 427 -3.87 -18.38 10.75
N TYR A 428 -4.77 -19.29 10.37
CA TYR A 428 -6.08 -19.46 11.01
C TYR A 428 -5.96 -19.59 12.55
N PRO A 429 -6.81 -18.89 13.34
CA PRO A 429 -8.00 -18.13 12.96
C PRO A 429 -7.75 -16.64 12.68
N ASN A 430 -6.52 -16.21 12.41
CA ASN A 430 -6.21 -14.82 12.07
C ASN A 430 -6.63 -14.53 10.62
N TYR A 431 -7.91 -14.21 10.43
CA TYR A 431 -8.45 -13.79 9.15
C TYR A 431 -9.13 -12.42 9.29
N PHE A 432 -9.13 -11.68 8.19
CA PHE A 432 -9.95 -10.50 8.07
C PHE A 432 -11.20 -10.91 7.28
N VAL A 433 -12.38 -10.71 7.86
CA VAL A 433 -13.61 -10.74 7.08
C VAL A 433 -13.70 -9.40 6.39
N GLN A 434 -13.54 -9.43 5.07
CA GLN A 434 -14.03 -8.33 4.27
C GLN A 434 -15.55 -8.43 4.31
N ASN A 435 -16.19 -7.69 5.22
CA ASN A 435 -17.60 -7.41 5.07
C ASN A 435 -17.76 -6.72 3.71
N GLU A 436 -18.84 -7.01 2.97
CA GLU A 436 -19.19 -6.19 1.83
C GLU A 436 -19.09 -4.74 2.30
N ILE A 437 -18.25 -3.95 1.62
CA ILE A 437 -18.34 -2.50 1.75
C ILE A 437 -19.82 -2.24 1.58
N ASP A 438 -20.43 -1.49 2.49
CA ASP A 438 -21.78 -1.02 2.25
C ASP A 438 -21.70 -0.16 0.99
N GLU A 439 -21.82 -0.81 -0.17
CA GLU A 439 -21.69 -0.21 -1.48
C GLU A 439 -22.71 0.90 -1.56
N GLU A 440 -23.86 0.75 -0.89
CA GLU A 440 -24.87 1.78 -0.67
C GLU A 440 -24.27 3.00 0.03
N LEU A 441 -23.57 2.85 1.16
CA LEU A 441 -22.94 3.97 1.87
C LEU A 441 -21.78 4.60 1.07
N ALA A 442 -20.91 3.80 0.48
CA ALA A 442 -19.73 4.26 -0.25
C ALA A 442 -20.10 4.95 -1.57
N SER A 443 -21.03 4.39 -2.34
CA SER A 443 -21.56 5.01 -3.56
C SER A 443 -22.47 6.20 -3.23
N ARG A 444 -23.24 6.19 -2.13
CA ARG A 444 -23.99 7.37 -1.67
C ARG A 444 -23.06 8.51 -1.23
N GLU A 445 -21.96 8.22 -0.55
CA GLU A 445 -20.96 9.24 -0.19
C GLU A 445 -20.19 9.78 -1.41
N LEU A 446 -19.93 8.93 -2.41
CA LEU A 446 -19.26 9.27 -3.66
C LEU A 446 -20.22 9.64 -4.79
N SER A 447 -21.52 9.87 -4.53
CA SER A 447 -22.50 10.24 -5.58
C SER A 447 -22.55 9.28 -6.79
N GLY A 448 -22.36 7.98 -6.59
CA GLY A 448 -22.38 6.96 -7.63
C GLY A 448 -21.06 6.79 -8.40
N PHE A 449 -19.95 7.39 -7.95
CA PHE A 449 -18.63 7.15 -8.54
C PHE A 449 -17.93 5.93 -7.93
N ASN A 450 -17.25 5.15 -8.77
CA ASN A 450 -16.55 3.94 -8.35
C ASN A 450 -15.41 4.28 -7.35
N PRO A 451 -15.44 3.75 -6.11
CA PRO A 451 -14.44 4.03 -5.08
C PRO A 451 -13.04 3.49 -5.41
N GLN A 452 -12.94 2.50 -6.30
CA GLN A 452 -11.66 1.92 -6.71
C GLN A 452 -10.89 2.78 -7.71
N THR A 453 -11.57 3.71 -8.37
CA THR A 453 -10.98 4.53 -9.45
C THR A 453 -11.11 6.04 -9.20
N THR A 454 -11.82 6.46 -8.14
CA THR A 454 -12.21 7.86 -7.92
C THR A 454 -11.82 8.36 -6.54
N VAL A 455 -11.31 9.59 -6.47
CA VAL A 455 -11.00 10.31 -5.23
C VAL A 455 -11.92 11.52 -5.09
N MET A 456 -12.47 11.74 -3.89
CA MET A 456 -13.30 12.91 -3.59
C MET A 456 -12.51 13.98 -2.83
N LEU A 457 -12.55 15.20 -3.36
CA LEU A 457 -12.15 16.43 -2.71
C LEU A 457 -13.37 17.10 -2.07
N ARG A 458 -13.21 17.64 -0.85
CA ARG A 458 -14.25 18.37 -0.12
C ARG A 458 -13.81 19.83 0.10
N ASN A 459 -14.79 20.71 0.36
CA ASN A 459 -14.63 22.13 0.70
C ASN A 459 -14.18 23.09 -0.42
N LEU A 460 -14.32 22.72 -1.70
CA LEU A 460 -13.98 23.60 -2.82
C LEU A 460 -14.78 24.92 -2.82
N PRO A 461 -14.23 26.00 -3.40
CA PRO A 461 -14.91 27.29 -3.46
C PRO A 461 -16.17 27.19 -4.33
N PRO A 462 -17.10 28.17 -4.23
CA PRO A 462 -18.22 28.31 -5.15
C PRO A 462 -17.72 28.30 -6.61
N TYR A 463 -18.52 27.71 -7.52
CA TYR A 463 -18.15 27.54 -8.93
C TYR A 463 -16.91 26.67 -9.14
N SER A 464 -16.87 25.52 -8.46
CA SER A 464 -15.73 24.60 -8.40
C SER A 464 -15.22 24.10 -9.78
N PHE A 465 -16.09 24.08 -10.79
CA PHE A 465 -15.75 23.75 -12.19
C PHE A 465 -14.71 24.70 -12.81
N LEU A 466 -14.61 25.95 -12.34
CA LEU A 466 -13.62 26.92 -12.82
C LEU A 466 -12.18 26.46 -12.52
N TYR A 467 -11.99 25.62 -11.50
CA TYR A 467 -10.68 25.14 -11.06
C TYR A 467 -10.27 23.80 -11.69
N TYR A 468 -11.02 23.28 -12.66
CA TYR A 468 -10.76 22.00 -13.34
C TYR A 468 -9.29 21.84 -13.77
N LYS A 469 -8.72 22.85 -14.43
CA LYS A 469 -7.33 22.80 -14.93
C LYS A 469 -6.30 22.74 -13.80
N GLN A 470 -6.55 23.46 -12.70
CA GLN A 470 -5.66 23.45 -11.54
C GLN A 470 -5.72 22.08 -10.84
N LEU A 471 -6.92 21.53 -10.66
CA LEU A 471 -7.13 20.20 -10.08
C LEU A 471 -6.50 19.09 -10.94
N GLN A 472 -6.70 19.12 -12.26
CA GLN A 472 -6.12 18.14 -13.18
C GLN A 472 -4.58 18.19 -13.13
N SER A 473 -3.98 19.38 -13.04
CA SER A 473 -2.53 19.55 -12.89
C SER A 473 -2.02 18.98 -11.56
N LEU A 474 -2.73 19.24 -10.46
CA LEU A 474 -2.36 18.75 -9.12
C LEU A 474 -2.38 17.21 -9.04
N PHE A 475 -3.38 16.58 -9.64
CA PHE A 475 -3.52 15.11 -9.62
C PHE A 475 -2.73 14.39 -10.72
N ARG A 476 -2.07 15.11 -11.63
CA ARG A 476 -1.17 14.54 -12.65
C ARG A 476 -0.02 13.74 -12.05
N LEU A 477 0.45 14.12 -10.86
CA LEU A 477 1.49 13.39 -10.12
C LEU A 477 1.00 12.05 -9.55
N CYS A 478 -0.32 11.91 -9.35
CA CYS A 478 -0.94 10.68 -8.87
C CYS A 478 -1.14 9.68 -10.00
N GLY A 479 -1.49 10.17 -11.19
CA GLY A 479 -1.67 9.38 -12.41
C GLY A 479 -2.48 10.10 -13.49
N GLN A 480 -2.90 9.36 -14.52
CA GLN A 480 -3.66 9.94 -15.62
C GLN A 480 -5.14 10.11 -15.25
N VAL A 481 -5.55 11.35 -15.00
CA VAL A 481 -6.94 11.70 -14.73
C VAL A 481 -7.81 11.42 -15.96
N LYS A 482 -8.84 10.59 -15.79
CA LYS A 482 -9.88 10.28 -16.78
C LYS A 482 -10.93 11.37 -16.85
N ALA A 483 -11.45 11.81 -15.71
CA ALA A 483 -12.43 12.87 -15.64
C ALA A 483 -12.44 13.51 -14.25
N ILE A 484 -12.92 14.76 -14.17
CA ILE A 484 -13.22 15.42 -12.90
C ILE A 484 -14.68 15.86 -12.96
N SER A 485 -15.46 15.45 -11.98
CA SER A 485 -16.88 15.80 -11.85
C SER A 485 -17.06 16.66 -10.61
N PHE A 486 -17.98 17.62 -10.62
CA PHE A 486 -18.16 18.57 -9.51
C PHE A 486 -19.55 18.44 -8.93
N ASN A 487 -19.66 18.53 -7.60
CA ASN A 487 -20.94 18.60 -6.90
C ASN A 487 -20.80 19.61 -5.75
N ASN A 488 -21.32 20.82 -5.95
CA ASN A 488 -21.21 21.93 -5.00
C ASN A 488 -19.75 22.20 -4.58
N SER A 489 -19.45 22.02 -3.29
CA SER A 489 -18.12 22.16 -2.69
C SER A 489 -17.26 20.88 -2.78
N ARG A 490 -17.65 19.91 -3.62
CA ARG A 490 -16.95 18.64 -3.80
C ARG A 490 -16.51 18.46 -5.25
N ALA A 491 -15.37 17.82 -5.45
CA ALA A 491 -14.95 17.35 -6.77
C ALA A 491 -14.54 15.88 -6.70
N TYR A 492 -14.88 15.12 -7.73
CA TYR A 492 -14.61 13.70 -7.86
C TYR A 492 -13.63 13.52 -9.02
N VAL A 493 -12.41 13.09 -8.71
CA VAL A 493 -11.31 12.89 -9.66
C VAL A 493 -11.21 11.40 -9.97
N GLU A 494 -11.56 11.01 -11.19
CA GLU A 494 -11.54 9.63 -11.69
C GLU A 494 -10.24 9.40 -12.48
N PHE A 495 -9.54 8.29 -12.25
CA PHE A 495 -8.30 7.92 -12.95
C PHE A 495 -8.54 6.84 -14.02
N HIS A 496 -7.67 6.80 -15.04
CA HIS A 496 -7.70 5.74 -16.05
C HIS A 496 -7.18 4.41 -15.47
N ARG A 497 -7.93 3.33 -15.70
CA ARG A 497 -7.50 1.96 -15.38
C ARG A 497 -6.64 1.44 -16.52
N THR A 498 -5.38 1.11 -16.22
CA THR A 498 -4.38 0.64 -17.20
C THR A 498 -4.09 -0.86 -17.12
N SER A 499 -4.54 -1.54 -16.06
CA SER A 499 -4.42 -2.99 -15.85
C SER A 499 -5.79 -3.68 -15.82
N THR A 500 -5.82 -4.98 -16.17
CA THR A 500 -7.02 -5.85 -16.13
C THR A 500 -7.37 -6.33 -14.71
N ASP A 501 -6.72 -5.79 -13.68
CA ASP A 501 -6.92 -6.22 -12.30
C ASP A 501 -8.13 -5.51 -11.69
N SER A 502 -8.96 -6.24 -10.94
CA SER A 502 -10.23 -5.74 -10.38
C SER A 502 -10.05 -4.94 -9.08
N GLY A 503 -8.82 -4.54 -8.76
CA GLY A 503 -8.44 -3.86 -7.51
C GLY A 503 -8.58 -2.33 -7.55
N VAL A 504 -8.27 -1.71 -6.40
CA VAL A 504 -8.13 -0.24 -6.27
C VAL A 504 -6.91 0.22 -7.08
N LEU A 505 -7.10 1.28 -7.86
CA LEU A 505 -6.02 1.84 -8.69
C LEU A 505 -4.88 2.40 -7.82
N PRO A 506 -3.60 2.11 -8.12
CA PRO A 506 -2.45 2.69 -7.42
C PRO A 506 -2.51 4.22 -7.34
N GLU A 507 -3.07 4.85 -8.37
CA GLU A 507 -3.29 6.30 -8.48
C GLU A 507 -4.22 6.84 -7.37
N VAL A 508 -5.27 6.08 -7.02
CA VAL A 508 -6.22 6.41 -5.95
C VAL A 508 -5.54 6.27 -4.58
N SER A 509 -4.77 5.19 -4.39
CA SER A 509 -3.98 4.99 -3.17
C SER A 509 -2.93 6.08 -2.97
N LEU A 510 -2.22 6.47 -4.04
CA LEU A 510 -1.21 7.52 -4.01
C LEU A 510 -1.82 8.89 -3.70
N ALA A 511 -2.95 9.23 -4.33
CA ALA A 511 -3.69 10.45 -4.02
C ALA A 511 -4.11 10.53 -2.54
N PHE A 512 -4.51 9.42 -1.95
CA PHE A 512 -4.87 9.35 -0.53
C PHE A 512 -3.66 9.49 0.38
N LEU A 513 -2.55 8.81 0.07
CA LEU A 513 -1.27 8.92 0.81
C LEU A 513 -0.74 10.37 0.81
N LEU A 514 -0.85 11.08 -0.31
CA LEU A 514 -0.47 12.50 -0.39
C LEU A 514 -1.32 13.38 0.53
N GLY A 515 -2.61 13.06 0.69
CA GLY A 515 -3.50 13.70 1.65
C GLY A 515 -3.14 13.42 3.12
N GLN A 516 -2.70 12.18 3.42
CA GLN A 516 -2.28 11.78 4.77
C GLN A 516 -0.95 12.39 5.23
N GLN A 517 -0.06 12.75 4.29
CA GLN A 517 1.22 13.41 4.60
C GLN A 517 1.07 14.90 5.00
N GLY A 518 -0.15 15.42 5.09
CA GLY A 518 -0.41 16.78 5.58
C GLY A 518 0.07 17.91 4.65
N ARG A 519 0.36 17.60 3.37
CA ARG A 519 0.71 18.62 2.37
C ARG A 519 -0.57 19.33 1.89
N PRO A 520 -0.74 20.64 2.12
CA PRO A 520 -1.94 21.34 1.68
C PRO A 520 -1.95 21.49 0.15
N LEU A 521 -3.09 21.18 -0.48
CA LEU A 521 -3.33 21.50 -1.89
C LEU A 521 -3.63 23.00 -2.01
N GLU A 522 -2.83 23.75 -2.76
CA GLU A 522 -3.06 25.18 -3.03
C GLU A 522 -3.86 25.36 -4.32
N LEU A 523 -5.01 26.03 -4.23
CA LEU A 523 -5.78 26.49 -5.39
C LEU A 523 -5.82 28.02 -5.43
N SER A 524 -5.60 28.60 -6.60
CA SER A 524 -5.78 30.04 -6.85
C SER A 524 -7.26 30.30 -7.15
N VAL A 525 -7.93 31.09 -6.31
CA VAL A 525 -9.38 31.30 -6.28
C VAL A 525 -9.75 32.69 -6.83
N TYR A 526 -10.87 32.81 -7.53
CA TYR A 526 -11.38 34.09 -8.04
C TYR A 526 -12.13 34.87 -6.93
N PRO A 527 -12.00 36.20 -6.84
CA PRO A 527 -12.72 36.99 -5.85
C PRO A 527 -14.22 37.02 -6.18
N CYS A 528 -15.06 36.59 -5.24
CA CYS A 528 -16.51 36.65 -5.37
C CYS A 528 -17.01 37.84 -4.54
N SER A 529 -17.08 39.02 -5.14
CA SER A 529 -17.79 40.17 -4.58
C SER A 529 -18.51 40.91 -5.70
N GLU A 530 -19.80 41.18 -5.44
CA GLU A 530 -20.75 42.00 -6.22
C GLU A 530 -21.43 41.33 -7.42
N SER A 531 -22.57 40.66 -7.14
CA SER A 531 -23.75 40.61 -8.02
C SER A 531 -24.97 40.09 -7.25
N GLU A 532 -25.42 40.82 -6.22
CA GLU A 532 -26.75 40.65 -5.59
C GLU A 532 -27.87 41.23 -6.48
N GLY A 533 -27.83 40.96 -7.78
CA GLY A 533 -28.68 41.60 -8.78
C GLY A 533 -29.32 40.65 -9.77
N ALA A 534 -29.80 39.48 -9.34
CA ALA A 534 -30.58 38.58 -10.20
C ALA A 534 -31.45 37.59 -9.39
N HIS A 535 -32.44 38.08 -8.66
CA HIS A 535 -33.41 37.27 -7.89
C HIS A 535 -34.41 36.45 -8.74
N ASN A 536 -34.11 36.17 -10.02
CA ASN A 536 -34.91 35.25 -10.86
C ASN A 536 -34.10 34.05 -11.39
N ILE A 537 -32.85 33.88 -10.93
CA ILE A 537 -31.90 32.89 -11.44
C ILE A 537 -31.67 31.73 -10.45
N GLU A 538 -32.22 31.79 -9.24
CA GLU A 538 -31.98 30.78 -8.19
C GLU A 538 -32.64 29.41 -8.45
N VAL A 539 -33.73 29.33 -9.23
CA VAL A 539 -34.46 28.07 -9.43
C VAL A 539 -33.94 27.25 -10.64
N GLN A 540 -33.23 27.88 -11.57
CA GLN A 540 -32.66 27.21 -12.76
C GLN A 540 -31.18 26.81 -12.63
N PHE A 541 -30.51 27.21 -11.55
CA PHE A 541 -29.09 26.91 -11.31
C PHE A 541 -28.82 25.50 -10.74
N CYS A 542 -29.85 24.81 -10.23
CA CYS A 542 -29.71 23.46 -9.66
C CYS A 542 -29.33 22.37 -10.69
N VAL A 543 -29.50 22.62 -11.99
CA VAL A 543 -29.33 21.60 -13.04
C VAL A 543 -27.92 21.61 -13.66
N LEU A 544 -27.14 22.68 -13.50
CA LEU A 544 -25.75 22.77 -13.97
C LEU A 544 -24.74 21.97 -13.11
N LEU A 545 -25.19 21.35 -12.01
CA LEU A 545 -24.36 20.64 -11.04
C LEU A 545 -23.87 19.25 -11.49
N LEU A 546 -24.12 18.82 -12.74
CA LEU A 546 -23.79 17.47 -13.21
C LEU A 546 -23.09 17.40 -14.58
N CYS A 547 -22.83 18.52 -15.25
CA CYS A 547 -22.18 18.52 -16.57
C CYS A 547 -20.65 18.58 -16.47
N ARG A 548 -19.95 17.55 -16.97
CA ARG A 548 -18.49 17.56 -17.16
C ARG A 548 -18.14 18.57 -18.28
N VAL A 549 -16.94 19.18 -18.31
CA VAL A 549 -16.50 20.20 -19.31
C VAL A 549 -15.01 20.04 -19.69
N ASN A 550 -14.68 20.16 -20.98
CA ASN A 550 -13.37 20.10 -21.65
C ASN A 550 -13.00 21.51 -22.12
N VAL A 551 -11.71 21.86 -22.07
CA VAL A 551 -11.24 23.22 -22.41
C VAL A 551 -10.17 23.15 -23.49
N ASN A 552 -10.38 23.85 -24.61
CA ASN A 552 -9.39 23.97 -25.68
C ASN A 552 -8.39 25.09 -25.34
N LEU A 553 -7.10 24.75 -25.33
CA LEU A 553 -6.02 25.67 -24.94
C LEU A 553 -5.63 26.69 -26.00
N GLN A 554 -5.91 26.43 -27.29
CA GLN A 554 -5.55 27.37 -28.37
C GLN A 554 -6.64 28.43 -28.61
N SER A 555 -7.91 28.07 -28.40
CA SER A 555 -9.06 28.96 -28.64
C SER A 555 -9.66 29.60 -27.40
N GLN A 556 -9.17 29.26 -26.20
CA GLN A 556 -9.71 29.71 -24.90
C GLN A 556 -11.23 29.45 -24.70
N SER A 557 -11.76 28.40 -25.31
CA SER A 557 -13.18 28.01 -25.22
C SER A 557 -13.39 26.78 -24.33
N VAL A 558 -14.57 26.70 -23.71
CA VAL A 558 -15.02 25.61 -22.84
C VAL A 558 -16.18 24.87 -23.51
N TYR A 559 -16.18 23.53 -23.49
CA TYR A 559 -17.19 22.66 -24.10
C TYR A 559 -17.59 21.56 -23.11
N PRO A 560 -18.82 21.08 -23.01
CA PRO A 560 -19.16 19.95 -22.13
C PRO A 560 -18.34 18.67 -22.46
N VAL A 561 -17.77 18.00 -21.45
CA VAL A 561 -17.20 16.63 -21.53
C VAL A 561 -18.37 15.69 -21.69
N GLY A 562 -18.67 15.49 -22.95
CA GLY A 562 -19.65 14.57 -23.47
C GLY A 562 -19.58 14.54 -24.98
N VAL A 563 -18.39 14.64 -25.57
CA VAL A 563 -18.20 14.45 -27.02
C VAL A 563 -16.80 13.92 -27.29
N LEU A 564 -16.54 12.65 -26.96
CA LEU A 564 -15.56 11.75 -27.64
C LEU A 564 -15.80 10.28 -27.24
N SER A 565 -16.97 9.96 -26.69
CA SER A 565 -17.59 8.65 -26.79
C SER A 565 -19.02 8.96 -27.23
N SER A 566 -19.61 8.16 -28.11
CA SER A 566 -21.01 8.32 -28.49
C SER A 566 -21.84 8.46 -27.22
N ALA A 567 -22.35 9.66 -26.91
CA ALA A 567 -23.41 9.75 -25.94
C ALA A 567 -24.53 8.90 -26.52
N ILE A 568 -24.77 7.73 -25.94
CA ILE A 568 -25.84 6.84 -26.38
C ILE A 568 -27.13 7.63 -26.12
N ASP A 569 -27.73 8.18 -27.17
CA ASP A 569 -29.01 8.86 -27.04
C ASP A 569 -30.05 7.78 -26.73
N PRO A 570 -30.67 7.79 -25.54
CA PRO A 570 -31.68 6.81 -25.17
C PRO A 570 -32.88 6.81 -26.12
N ASN A 571 -33.10 7.93 -26.81
CA ASN A 571 -34.20 8.13 -27.77
C ASN A 571 -33.91 7.53 -29.14
N GLU A 572 -32.65 7.21 -29.45
CA GLU A 572 -32.24 6.53 -30.70
C GLU A 572 -32.30 4.99 -30.57
N LEU A 573 -32.53 4.45 -29.36
CA LEU A 573 -32.65 3.01 -29.11
C LEU A 573 -34.07 2.50 -29.39
N PRO A 574 -34.23 1.23 -29.82
CA PRO A 574 -35.57 0.66 -30.03
C PRO A 574 -36.41 0.65 -28.74
N PRO A 575 -37.73 0.91 -28.83
CA PRO A 575 -38.60 1.01 -27.66
C PRO A 575 -38.67 -0.29 -26.84
N ASP A 576 -38.50 -1.44 -27.49
CA ASP A 576 -38.48 -2.76 -26.86
C ASP A 576 -37.12 -3.14 -26.26
N ARG A 577 -36.11 -2.25 -26.39
CA ARG A 577 -34.74 -2.43 -25.85
C ARG A 577 -34.03 -3.71 -26.31
N LEU A 578 -34.56 -4.30 -27.37
CA LEU A 578 -34.05 -5.46 -28.08
C LEU A 578 -33.55 -4.99 -29.43
N PHE A 579 -32.27 -5.24 -29.70
CA PHE A 579 -31.66 -4.91 -30.98
C PHE A 579 -30.59 -5.93 -31.34
N VAL A 580 -30.26 -5.97 -32.62
CA VAL A 580 -29.24 -6.88 -33.14
C VAL A 580 -27.92 -6.13 -33.23
N ILE A 581 -26.85 -6.76 -32.73
CA ILE A 581 -25.50 -6.20 -32.79
C ILE A 581 -24.57 -7.15 -33.53
N ASN A 582 -23.55 -6.55 -34.14
CA ASN A 582 -22.36 -7.25 -34.61
C ASN A 582 -21.21 -6.93 -33.66
N ILE A 583 -20.63 -7.99 -33.09
CA ILE A 583 -19.48 -7.86 -32.19
C ILE A 583 -18.21 -7.74 -33.03
N THR A 584 -17.45 -6.69 -32.79
CA THR A 584 -16.21 -6.38 -33.51
C THR A 584 -14.98 -6.86 -32.76
N GLU A 585 -14.94 -6.64 -31.45
CA GLU A 585 -13.80 -7.00 -30.60
C GLU A 585 -14.27 -7.59 -29.27
N VAL A 586 -13.65 -8.70 -28.84
CA VAL A 586 -13.93 -9.31 -27.54
C VAL A 586 -12.76 -9.00 -26.61
N VAL A 587 -13.01 -8.21 -25.56
CA VAL A 587 -12.00 -7.84 -24.56
C VAL A 587 -11.77 -9.00 -23.60
N GLU A 588 -12.86 -9.54 -23.05
CA GLU A 588 -12.88 -10.73 -22.19
C GLU A 588 -14.25 -11.42 -22.25
N VAL A 589 -14.43 -12.55 -21.55
CA VAL A 589 -15.72 -13.26 -21.54
C VAL A 589 -16.78 -12.35 -20.92
N GLY A 590 -17.74 -11.94 -21.75
CA GLY A 590 -18.80 -11.02 -21.36
C GLY A 590 -18.49 -9.53 -21.50
N HIS A 591 -17.29 -9.11 -21.90
CA HIS A 591 -16.96 -7.71 -22.16
C HIS A 591 -16.48 -7.55 -23.60
N PHE A 592 -17.18 -6.75 -24.39
CA PHE A 592 -16.90 -6.65 -25.82
C PHE A 592 -17.33 -5.31 -26.41
N TRP A 593 -16.81 -5.00 -27.58
CA TRP A 593 -17.21 -3.88 -28.42
C TRP A 593 -18.03 -4.37 -29.61
N GLY A 594 -19.01 -3.57 -30.02
CA GLY A 594 -19.82 -3.88 -31.19
C GLY A 594 -20.60 -2.67 -31.68
N PHE A 595 -21.34 -2.85 -32.77
CA PHE A 595 -22.21 -1.83 -33.33
C PHE A 595 -23.56 -2.46 -33.72
N GLN A 596 -24.60 -1.65 -33.88
CA GLN A 596 -25.92 -2.13 -34.29
C GLN A 596 -25.87 -2.69 -35.71
N ALA A 597 -26.45 -3.87 -35.93
CA ALA A 597 -26.40 -4.59 -37.20
C ALA A 597 -27.46 -4.11 -38.21
N ASP A 598 -28.04 -2.92 -38.02
CA ASP A 598 -29.03 -2.36 -38.94
C ASP A 598 -28.39 -1.80 -40.21
N GLU A 599 -29.14 -1.83 -41.31
CA GLU A 599 -28.67 -1.44 -42.64
C GLU A 599 -28.17 0.02 -42.67
N ALA A 600 -28.75 0.91 -41.85
CA ALA A 600 -28.33 2.31 -41.80
C ALA A 600 -26.98 2.50 -41.09
N SER A 601 -26.71 1.76 -40.01
CA SER A 601 -25.41 1.77 -39.32
C SER A 601 -24.29 1.19 -40.18
N LEU A 602 -24.56 0.09 -40.88
CA LEU A 602 -23.63 -0.52 -41.85
C LEU A 602 -23.30 0.43 -43.01
N GLU A 603 -24.28 1.13 -43.55
CA GLU A 603 -24.07 2.09 -44.64
C GLU A 603 -23.29 3.32 -44.16
N LYS A 604 -23.55 3.82 -42.96
CA LYS A 604 -22.76 4.91 -42.33
C LYS A 604 -21.29 4.52 -42.19
N GLN A 605 -21.01 3.31 -41.73
CA GLN A 605 -19.64 2.82 -41.56
C GLN A 605 -18.90 2.65 -42.89
N ARG A 606 -19.59 2.12 -43.92
CA ARG A 606 -19.03 2.00 -45.29
C ARG A 606 -18.74 3.36 -45.90
N HIS A 607 -19.70 4.29 -45.80
CA HIS A 607 -19.55 5.63 -46.34
C HIS A 607 -18.40 6.38 -45.66
N LEU A 608 -18.30 6.30 -44.33
CA LEU A 608 -17.23 6.92 -43.56
C LEU A 608 -15.85 6.34 -43.92
N THR A 609 -15.74 5.02 -44.03
CA THR A 609 -14.50 4.34 -44.42
C THR A 609 -14.08 4.73 -45.85
N ALA A 610 -15.02 4.77 -46.79
CA ALA A 610 -14.76 5.22 -48.15
C ALA A 610 -14.34 6.69 -48.19
N ALA A 611 -15.04 7.56 -47.45
CA ALA A 611 -14.72 8.98 -47.37
C ALA A 611 -13.30 9.20 -46.85
N ILE A 612 -12.90 8.58 -45.74
CA ILE A 612 -11.54 8.69 -45.17
C ILE A 612 -10.48 8.34 -46.22
N ASN A 613 -10.66 7.22 -46.93
CA ASN A 613 -9.65 6.69 -47.83
C ASN A 613 -9.65 7.34 -49.23
N MET A 614 -10.63 8.21 -49.53
CA MET A 614 -10.66 9.05 -50.73
C MET A 614 -9.98 10.43 -50.52
N HIS A 615 -9.71 10.83 -49.28
CA HIS A 615 -9.07 12.10 -48.97
C HIS A 615 -7.54 12.05 -49.12
N THR A 616 -6.93 13.19 -49.47
CA THR A 616 -5.47 13.34 -49.46
C THR A 616 -4.99 13.48 -48.01
N LEU A 617 -4.40 12.44 -47.45
CA LEU A 617 -4.04 12.38 -46.02
C LEU A 617 -2.68 13.05 -45.73
N SER A 618 -2.67 14.06 -44.85
CA SER A 618 -1.45 14.70 -44.34
C SER A 618 -0.88 13.96 -43.12
N SER A 619 0.45 13.94 -42.99
CA SER A 619 1.12 13.50 -41.76
C SER A 619 0.87 14.49 -40.62
N ILE A 620 0.79 13.98 -39.39
CA ILE A 620 0.52 14.81 -38.19
C ILE A 620 1.62 15.84 -37.96
N SER A 621 1.27 17.12 -38.07
CA SER A 621 2.16 18.26 -37.84
C SER A 621 2.05 18.74 -36.39
N GLY A 622 2.68 18.02 -35.45
CA GLY A 622 2.67 18.42 -34.04
C GLY A 622 3.20 17.38 -33.05
N ALA A 623 3.17 17.75 -31.75
CA ALA A 623 3.43 16.81 -30.67
C ALA A 623 2.25 15.85 -30.53
N ILE A 624 2.55 14.55 -30.49
CA ILE A 624 1.57 13.50 -30.26
C ILE A 624 1.39 13.32 -28.76
N TYR A 625 0.14 13.18 -28.31
CA TYR A 625 -0.19 12.96 -26.91
C TYR A 625 -1.39 12.01 -26.77
N PRO A 626 -1.54 11.32 -25.62
CA PRO A 626 -2.69 10.47 -25.35
C PRO A 626 -4.02 11.21 -25.51
N ASN A 627 -5.03 10.54 -26.07
CA ASN A 627 -6.35 11.03 -26.44
C ASN A 627 -6.44 11.89 -27.73
N LEU A 628 -5.32 12.15 -28.41
CA LEU A 628 -5.37 12.78 -29.73
C LEU A 628 -6.09 11.87 -30.73
N LEU A 629 -7.08 12.43 -31.44
CA LEU A 629 -7.74 11.76 -32.56
C LEU A 629 -6.90 11.90 -33.82
N CYS A 630 -6.79 10.80 -34.54
CA CYS A 630 -5.97 10.68 -35.73
C CYS A 630 -6.55 9.62 -36.67
N LEU A 631 -5.97 9.53 -37.86
CA LEU A 631 -6.18 8.41 -38.76
C LEU A 631 -4.99 7.45 -38.64
N ALA A 632 -5.29 6.18 -38.40
CA ALA A 632 -4.29 5.12 -38.27
C ALA A 632 -4.55 4.01 -39.29
N PRO A 633 -3.50 3.40 -39.86
CA PRO A 633 -3.67 2.30 -40.79
C PRO A 633 -4.06 1.02 -40.05
N TYR A 634 -4.95 0.24 -40.66
CA TYR A 634 -5.28 -1.11 -40.24
C TYR A 634 -5.36 -2.00 -41.48
N THR A 635 -4.80 -3.21 -41.38
CA THR A 635 -4.76 -4.17 -42.48
C THR A 635 -5.78 -5.25 -42.20
N GLU A 636 -6.87 -5.26 -42.96
CA GLU A 636 -7.81 -6.38 -42.95
C GLU A 636 -7.25 -7.53 -43.82
N LEU A 637 -7.99 -8.63 -43.96
CA LEU A 637 -7.58 -9.82 -44.73
C LEU A 637 -7.30 -9.55 -46.24
N SER A 638 -7.44 -8.32 -46.72
CA SER A 638 -7.07 -7.86 -48.07
C SER A 638 -5.70 -7.15 -48.07
N GLU A 639 -4.90 -7.33 -49.12
CA GLU A 639 -3.49 -6.90 -49.21
C GLU A 639 -3.25 -5.37 -49.21
N GLN A 640 -4.25 -4.53 -48.91
CA GLN A 640 -4.13 -3.06 -48.87
C GLN A 640 -4.52 -2.51 -47.49
N SER A 641 -3.56 -1.83 -46.83
CA SER A 641 -3.81 -1.13 -45.56
C SER A 641 -4.66 0.12 -45.79
N LEU A 642 -5.87 0.13 -45.22
CA LEU A 642 -6.77 1.28 -45.21
C LEU A 642 -6.59 2.09 -43.92
N TYR A 643 -6.97 3.37 -43.95
CA TYR A 643 -6.96 4.26 -42.80
C TYR A 643 -8.33 4.33 -42.14
N TYR A 644 -8.31 4.36 -40.80
CA TYR A 644 -9.50 4.39 -39.95
C TYR A 644 -9.33 5.43 -38.84
N ARG A 645 -10.46 5.92 -38.30
CA ARG A 645 -10.44 6.86 -37.17
C ARG A 645 -9.95 6.15 -35.92
N ALA A 646 -8.94 6.73 -35.29
CA ALA A 646 -8.32 6.16 -34.12
C ALA A 646 -7.97 7.24 -33.08
N LYS A 647 -7.89 6.81 -31.83
CA LYS A 647 -7.50 7.62 -30.69
C LYS A 647 -6.22 7.07 -30.10
N ILE A 648 -5.25 7.94 -29.81
CA ILE A 648 -3.96 7.52 -29.27
C ILE A 648 -4.11 7.15 -27.80
N LEU A 649 -3.70 5.94 -27.41
CA LEU A 649 -3.72 5.48 -26.02
C LEU A 649 -2.39 5.79 -25.34
N HIS A 650 -1.28 5.28 -25.89
CA HIS A 650 0.03 5.42 -25.31
C HIS A 650 1.13 5.44 -26.39
N GLN A 651 2.25 6.10 -26.11
CA GLN A 651 3.40 6.17 -26.99
C GLN A 651 4.61 5.51 -26.33
N ARG A 652 5.20 4.51 -26.99
CA ARG A 652 6.49 3.89 -26.61
C ARG A 652 7.50 4.08 -27.72
N TYR A 653 8.45 4.99 -27.52
CA TYR A 653 9.47 5.34 -28.51
C TYR A 653 8.87 5.71 -29.88
N ASN A 654 9.08 4.88 -30.91
CA ASN A 654 8.54 5.06 -32.27
C ASN A 654 7.23 4.30 -32.55
N LYS A 655 6.76 3.50 -31.60
CA LYS A 655 5.49 2.76 -31.70
C LYS A 655 4.41 3.49 -30.90
N VAL A 656 3.23 3.60 -31.50
CA VAL A 656 2.06 4.23 -30.90
C VAL A 656 0.94 3.20 -30.82
N GLU A 657 0.39 3.03 -29.62
CA GLU A 657 -0.80 2.23 -29.41
C GLU A 657 -2.04 3.09 -29.64
N VAL A 658 -2.92 2.63 -30.52
CA VAL A 658 -4.13 3.34 -30.94
C VAL A 658 -5.37 2.48 -30.72
N PHE A 659 -6.49 3.14 -30.45
CA PHE A 659 -7.82 2.56 -30.30
C PHE A 659 -8.71 3.01 -31.47
N PHE A 660 -9.25 2.09 -32.26
CA PHE A 660 -10.11 2.41 -33.38
C PHE A 660 -11.53 2.71 -32.89
N VAL A 661 -11.94 3.97 -32.98
CA VAL A 661 -13.18 4.46 -32.35
C VAL A 661 -14.45 3.91 -32.99
N ASP A 662 -14.35 3.37 -34.20
CA ASP A 662 -15.48 2.82 -34.95
C ASP A 662 -15.59 1.30 -34.85
N PHE A 663 -14.56 0.63 -34.33
CA PHE A 663 -14.46 -0.83 -34.29
C PHE A 663 -14.12 -1.37 -32.89
N GLY A 664 -13.66 -0.53 -31.95
CA GLY A 664 -13.39 -0.90 -30.56
C GLY A 664 -12.10 -1.72 -30.33
N ASN A 665 -11.38 -2.08 -31.39
CA ASN A 665 -10.12 -2.81 -31.29
C ASN A 665 -8.92 -1.87 -31.12
N THR A 666 -7.81 -2.42 -30.62
CA THR A 666 -6.53 -1.71 -30.49
C THR A 666 -5.49 -2.26 -31.47
N ALA A 667 -4.54 -1.41 -31.86
CA ALA A 667 -3.37 -1.84 -32.62
C ALA A 667 -2.15 -0.99 -32.26
N VAL A 668 -0.97 -1.54 -32.56
CA VAL A 668 0.29 -0.84 -32.43
C VAL A 668 0.78 -0.47 -33.83
N VAL A 669 0.89 0.84 -34.08
CA VAL A 669 1.28 1.40 -35.38
C VAL A 669 2.56 2.23 -35.25
N ASP A 670 3.25 2.45 -36.36
CA ASP A 670 4.42 3.32 -36.37
C ASP A 670 3.99 4.79 -36.31
N ARG A 671 4.72 5.61 -35.56
CA ARG A 671 4.44 7.06 -35.46
C ARG A 671 4.34 7.74 -36.84
N THR A 672 5.19 7.33 -37.79
CA THR A 672 5.22 7.91 -39.15
C THR A 672 4.00 7.53 -40.00
N SER A 673 3.27 6.51 -39.58
CA SER A 673 2.09 6.01 -40.27
C SER A 673 0.80 6.76 -39.88
N LEU A 674 0.81 7.58 -38.84
CA LEU A 674 -0.36 8.34 -38.42
C LEU A 674 -0.63 9.53 -39.36
N ARG A 675 -1.90 9.84 -39.56
CA ARG A 675 -2.39 10.95 -40.40
C ARG A 675 -3.33 11.85 -39.58
N GLU A 676 -3.43 13.11 -39.99
CA GLU A 676 -4.37 14.06 -39.37
C GLU A 676 -5.81 13.67 -39.70
N LEU A 677 -6.72 13.82 -38.73
CA LEU A 677 -8.13 13.58 -38.95
C LEU A 677 -8.80 14.87 -39.46
N PRO A 678 -9.38 14.88 -40.68
CA PRO A 678 -10.08 16.03 -41.21
C PRO A 678 -11.26 16.49 -40.33
N PRO A 679 -11.51 17.81 -40.18
CA PRO A 679 -12.55 18.33 -39.29
C PRO A 679 -13.98 17.89 -39.63
N ASP A 680 -14.27 17.68 -40.91
CA ASP A 680 -15.54 17.16 -41.43
C ASP A 680 -15.81 15.74 -40.94
N LEU A 681 -14.78 14.89 -40.85
CA LEU A 681 -14.89 13.51 -40.35
C LEU A 681 -14.93 13.43 -38.82
N LEU A 682 -14.50 14.49 -38.12
CA LEU A 682 -14.59 14.60 -36.65
C LEU A 682 -16.03 14.89 -36.17
N SER A 683 -16.88 15.45 -37.03
CA SER A 683 -18.29 15.75 -36.72
C SER A 683 -19.18 14.50 -36.60
N HIS A 684 -18.73 13.36 -37.13
CA HIS A 684 -19.49 12.11 -37.13
C HIS A 684 -19.33 11.36 -35.79
N PRO A 685 -20.41 10.82 -35.19
CA PRO A 685 -20.32 10.08 -33.94
C PRO A 685 -19.51 8.78 -34.10
N PHE A 686 -18.97 8.29 -32.98
CA PHE A 686 -18.23 7.02 -32.94
C PHE A 686 -19.19 5.85 -33.06
N GLN A 687 -18.83 4.86 -33.86
CA GLN A 687 -19.73 3.75 -34.18
C GLN A 687 -19.65 2.58 -33.19
N ALA A 688 -18.48 2.34 -32.58
CA ALA A 688 -18.32 1.25 -31.62
C ALA A 688 -18.92 1.62 -30.26
N GLN A 689 -19.76 0.73 -29.75
CA GLN A 689 -20.37 0.79 -28.43
C GLN A 689 -19.79 -0.30 -27.53
N GLU A 690 -19.63 0.01 -26.25
CA GLU A 690 -19.08 -0.89 -25.24
C GLU A 690 -20.22 -1.66 -24.55
N PHE A 691 -20.09 -2.98 -24.48
CA PHE A 691 -21.10 -3.88 -23.92
C PHE A 691 -20.53 -4.76 -22.83
N GLN A 692 -21.32 -4.98 -21.77
CA GLN A 692 -21.01 -5.90 -20.69
C GLN A 692 -22.22 -6.83 -20.45
N VAL A 693 -21.98 -8.14 -20.49
CA VAL A 693 -22.97 -9.18 -20.23
C VAL A 693 -23.25 -9.26 -18.73
N ILE A 694 -24.54 -9.29 -18.38
CA ILE A 694 -24.99 -9.36 -16.99
C ILE A 694 -25.19 -10.80 -16.50
N GLY A 695 -25.12 -11.00 -15.18
CA GLY A 695 -25.59 -12.20 -14.51
C GLY A 695 -24.62 -13.39 -14.48
N MET A 696 -23.34 -13.18 -14.77
CA MET A 696 -22.33 -14.24 -14.75
C MET A 696 -20.99 -13.82 -14.11
N CYS A 697 -20.34 -14.78 -13.44
CA CYS A 697 -18.97 -14.67 -12.95
C CYS A 697 -18.18 -15.94 -13.29
N PRO A 698 -16.84 -15.91 -13.22
CA PRO A 698 -16.04 -17.08 -13.54
C PRO A 698 -16.23 -18.27 -12.59
N SER A 699 -16.06 -19.48 -13.11
CA SER A 699 -16.10 -20.69 -12.28
C SER A 699 -14.90 -20.83 -11.35
N ALA A 700 -15.07 -21.50 -10.20
CA ALA A 700 -13.99 -21.77 -9.25
C ALA A 700 -12.78 -22.49 -9.89
N GLN A 701 -13.04 -23.31 -10.91
CA GLN A 701 -12.01 -24.00 -11.69
C GLN A 701 -11.17 -23.06 -12.56
N SER A 702 -11.71 -21.92 -12.99
CA SER A 702 -10.98 -20.88 -13.73
C SER A 702 -10.01 -20.12 -12.82
N ILE A 703 -10.40 -19.89 -11.57
CA ILE A 703 -9.60 -19.19 -10.54
C ILE A 703 -8.39 -20.02 -10.13
N ILE A 704 -8.54 -21.34 -9.99
CA ILE A 704 -7.44 -22.28 -9.72
C ILE A 704 -6.37 -22.27 -10.84
N LEU A 705 -6.78 -21.95 -12.07
CA LEU A 705 -5.91 -21.83 -13.25
C LEU A 705 -5.38 -20.41 -13.46
N GLY A 706 -5.65 -19.50 -12.52
CA GLY A 706 -5.03 -18.16 -12.44
C GLY A 706 -5.43 -17.15 -13.50
N ASN A 707 -6.48 -17.43 -14.27
CA ASN A 707 -7.12 -16.43 -15.12
C ASN A 707 -8.48 -16.07 -14.53
N GLN A 708 -8.90 -14.80 -14.63
CA GLN A 708 -10.28 -14.43 -14.30
C GLN A 708 -11.24 -15.33 -15.09
N TRP A 709 -11.02 -15.54 -16.39
CA TRP A 709 -11.73 -16.54 -17.20
C TRP A 709 -10.76 -17.55 -17.85
N SER A 710 -11.07 -18.84 -17.80
CA SER A 710 -10.23 -19.87 -18.46
C SER A 710 -10.13 -19.63 -19.98
N SER A 711 -9.02 -20.04 -20.60
CA SER A 711 -8.85 -19.95 -22.07
C SER A 711 -9.97 -20.69 -22.80
N ARG A 712 -10.38 -21.86 -22.28
CA ARG A 712 -11.54 -22.62 -22.78
C ARG A 712 -12.83 -21.80 -22.75
N ALA A 713 -13.11 -21.10 -21.65
CA ALA A 713 -14.28 -20.23 -21.55
C ALA A 713 -14.23 -19.08 -22.57
N ARG A 714 -13.04 -18.50 -22.78
CA ARG A 714 -12.82 -17.43 -23.77
C ARG A 714 -13.00 -17.91 -25.20
N ASP A 715 -12.36 -19.02 -25.56
CA ASP A 715 -12.44 -19.59 -26.91
C ASP A 715 -13.88 -20.03 -27.22
N ARG A 716 -14.57 -20.57 -26.22
CA ARG A 716 -15.98 -20.94 -26.33
C ARG A 716 -16.87 -19.71 -26.52
N PHE A 717 -16.69 -18.67 -25.70
CA PHE A 717 -17.42 -17.41 -25.87
C PHE A 717 -17.16 -16.80 -27.24
N ILE A 718 -15.90 -16.72 -27.70
CA ILE A 718 -15.53 -16.24 -29.04
C ILE A 718 -16.22 -17.08 -30.14
N THR A 719 -16.28 -18.40 -29.99
CA THR A 719 -16.97 -19.29 -30.95
C THR A 719 -18.47 -18.99 -31.02
N LEU A 720 -19.09 -18.66 -29.88
CA LEU A 720 -20.51 -18.32 -29.80
C LEU A 720 -20.82 -16.94 -30.40
N VAL A 721 -19.87 -16.00 -30.34
CA VAL A 721 -20.12 -14.61 -30.74
C VAL A 721 -19.54 -14.18 -32.09
N LYS A 722 -18.43 -14.78 -32.52
CA LYS A 722 -17.71 -14.33 -33.71
C LYS A 722 -18.46 -14.73 -34.98
N GLY A 723 -18.68 -13.78 -35.88
CA GLY A 723 -19.31 -14.02 -37.18
C GLY A 723 -20.84 -14.21 -37.15
N HIS A 724 -21.47 -14.00 -35.99
CA HIS A 724 -22.92 -14.11 -35.81
C HIS A 724 -23.50 -12.76 -35.38
N SER A 725 -24.64 -12.39 -35.95
CA SER A 725 -25.43 -11.25 -35.48
C SER A 725 -26.25 -11.70 -34.26
N LEU A 726 -26.04 -11.03 -33.12
CA LEU A 726 -26.62 -11.46 -31.84
C LEU A 726 -27.71 -10.50 -31.39
N ILE A 727 -28.71 -11.04 -30.70
CA ILE A 727 -29.78 -10.24 -30.11
C ILE A 727 -29.31 -9.83 -28.71
N VAL A 728 -29.30 -8.53 -28.43
CA VAL A 728 -29.04 -7.99 -27.11
C VAL A 728 -30.30 -7.40 -26.51
N SER A 729 -30.55 -7.70 -25.23
CA SER A 729 -31.55 -7.04 -24.42
C SER A 729 -30.86 -6.09 -23.45
N LEU A 730 -31.14 -4.79 -23.56
CA LEU A 730 -30.53 -3.77 -22.71
C LEU A 730 -31.15 -3.75 -21.31
N TYR A 731 -30.31 -3.96 -20.30
CA TYR A 731 -30.67 -3.88 -18.89
C TYR A 731 -30.48 -2.48 -18.33
N SER A 732 -29.28 -1.90 -18.46
CA SER A 732 -28.94 -0.56 -17.98
C SER A 732 -27.76 0.03 -18.80
N ILE A 733 -27.51 1.32 -18.68
CA ILE A 733 -26.29 1.95 -19.21
C ILE A 733 -25.59 2.61 -18.02
N LEU A 734 -24.37 2.13 -17.73
CA LEU A 734 -23.57 2.62 -16.60
C LEU A 734 -22.26 3.18 -17.12
N HIS A 735 -22.02 4.47 -16.91
CA HIS A 735 -20.81 5.20 -17.37
C HIS A 735 -20.51 5.08 -18.88
N GLY A 736 -21.55 4.90 -19.71
CA GLY A 736 -21.41 4.74 -21.16
C GLY A 736 -21.24 3.30 -21.64
N VAL A 737 -21.24 2.32 -20.72
CA VAL A 737 -21.22 0.88 -21.03
C VAL A 737 -22.63 0.32 -20.99
N MET A 738 -23.05 -0.37 -22.04
CA MET A 738 -24.36 -1.02 -22.13
C MET A 738 -24.33 -2.36 -21.41
N ARG A 739 -25.11 -2.49 -20.35
CA ARG A 739 -25.31 -3.73 -19.59
C ARG A 739 -26.40 -4.54 -20.29
N VAL A 740 -26.06 -5.72 -20.81
CA VAL A 740 -26.95 -6.46 -21.72
C VAL A 740 -27.09 -7.93 -21.35
N GLN A 741 -28.23 -8.52 -21.69
CA GLN A 741 -28.37 -9.97 -21.85
C GLN A 741 -28.10 -10.31 -23.31
N LEU A 742 -27.29 -11.34 -23.54
CA LEU A 742 -26.87 -11.76 -24.88
C LEU A 742 -27.60 -13.05 -25.28
N LEU A 743 -28.34 -12.99 -26.38
CA LEU A 743 -29.18 -14.06 -26.89
C LEU A 743 -28.72 -14.47 -28.30
N ILE A 744 -28.55 -15.78 -28.53
CA ILE A 744 -28.27 -16.35 -29.84
C ILE A 744 -29.57 -16.84 -30.46
N ASN A 745 -29.86 -16.41 -31.69
CA ASN A 745 -30.98 -16.92 -32.47
C ASN A 745 -30.60 -18.29 -33.07
N THR A 746 -31.23 -19.37 -32.59
CA THR A 746 -31.14 -20.69 -33.22
C THR A 746 -32.44 -20.95 -33.99
N GLU A 747 -32.42 -21.81 -35.02
CA GLU A 747 -33.55 -22.04 -35.96
C GLU A 747 -34.92 -22.30 -35.29
N THR A 748 -34.94 -22.65 -33.99
CA THR A 748 -36.17 -22.93 -33.23
C THR A 748 -36.34 -22.14 -31.92
N THR A 749 -35.30 -21.54 -31.31
CA THR A 749 -35.39 -20.79 -30.02
C THR A 749 -34.27 -19.76 -29.81
N ASN A 750 -34.54 -18.69 -29.05
CA ASN A 750 -33.50 -17.78 -28.55
C ASN A 750 -32.84 -18.37 -27.29
N THR A 751 -31.54 -18.66 -27.33
CA THR A 751 -30.80 -19.24 -26.21
C THR A 751 -29.84 -18.20 -25.62
N SER A 752 -29.79 -18.09 -24.29
CA SER A 752 -28.89 -17.16 -23.58
C SER A 752 -27.45 -17.68 -23.59
N VAL A 753 -26.51 -16.81 -23.95
CA VAL A 753 -25.07 -17.13 -23.92
C VAL A 753 -24.60 -17.44 -22.50
N VAL A 754 -25.19 -16.77 -21.51
CA VAL A 754 -24.87 -16.99 -20.08
C VAL A 754 -25.27 -18.40 -19.66
N ASP A 755 -26.45 -18.87 -20.06
CA ASP A 755 -26.94 -20.20 -19.67
C ASP A 755 -26.07 -21.30 -20.28
N ILE A 756 -25.65 -21.15 -21.55
CA ILE A 756 -24.71 -22.09 -22.21
C ILE A 756 -23.38 -22.15 -21.46
N LEU A 757 -22.79 -21.00 -21.10
CA LEU A 757 -21.51 -20.99 -20.37
C LEU A 757 -21.63 -21.55 -18.95
N VAL A 758 -22.79 -21.41 -18.30
CA VAL A 758 -23.03 -21.98 -16.97
C VAL A 758 -23.24 -23.50 -17.06
N GLU A 759 -24.03 -23.98 -18.01
CA GLU A 759 -24.26 -25.43 -18.24
C GLU A 759 -22.96 -26.17 -18.62
N GLU A 760 -22.09 -25.53 -19.40
CA GLU A 760 -20.78 -26.06 -19.79
C GLU A 760 -19.71 -25.91 -18.67
N GLY A 761 -20.05 -25.36 -17.50
CA GLY A 761 -19.16 -25.22 -16.34
C GLY A 761 -18.10 -24.11 -16.48
N HIS A 762 -18.24 -23.24 -17.48
CA HIS A 762 -17.35 -22.11 -17.72
C HIS A 762 -17.67 -20.90 -16.84
N ALA A 763 -18.93 -20.72 -16.42
CA ALA A 763 -19.42 -19.60 -15.61
C ALA A 763 -20.31 -20.05 -14.44
N VAL A 764 -20.56 -19.15 -13.48
CA VAL A 764 -21.54 -19.30 -12.40
C VAL A 764 -22.48 -18.09 -12.42
N LYS A 765 -23.77 -18.29 -12.13
CA LYS A 765 -24.74 -17.18 -12.04
C LYS A 765 -24.45 -16.29 -10.84
N THR A 766 -24.52 -14.98 -11.04
CA THR A 766 -24.31 -13.97 -9.98
C THR A 766 -25.35 -12.85 -10.06
N GLU A 767 -25.57 -12.15 -8.96
CA GLU A 767 -26.41 -10.94 -8.97
C GLU A 767 -25.67 -9.75 -9.58
N GLU A 768 -26.42 -8.87 -10.25
CA GLU A 768 -25.92 -7.61 -10.79
C GLU A 768 -25.63 -6.57 -9.71
N SER A 769 -24.70 -5.65 -10.03
CA SER A 769 -24.29 -4.57 -9.13
C SER A 769 -25.43 -3.60 -8.82
N PHE A 770 -25.40 -3.02 -7.62
CA PHE A 770 -26.40 -2.06 -7.15
C PHE A 770 -26.57 -0.87 -8.11
N ASP A 771 -25.47 -0.31 -8.63
CA ASP A 771 -25.49 0.81 -9.58
C ASP A 771 -26.27 0.50 -10.86
N SER A 772 -26.18 -0.74 -11.34
CA SER A 772 -26.91 -1.24 -12.51
C SER A 772 -28.41 -1.37 -12.23
N LYS A 773 -28.77 -1.79 -11.00
CA LYS A 773 -30.16 -1.88 -10.52
C LYS A 773 -30.80 -0.49 -10.34
N VAL A 774 -30.05 0.50 -9.84
CA VAL A 774 -30.55 1.88 -9.62
C VAL A 774 -30.73 2.64 -10.92
N THR A 775 -29.77 2.55 -11.84
CA THR A 775 -29.90 3.23 -13.15
C THR A 775 -31.15 2.77 -13.86
N GLN A 776 -31.53 1.48 -13.83
CA GLN A 776 -32.77 0.95 -14.42
C GLN A 776 -34.04 1.76 -14.07
N HIS A 777 -34.13 2.33 -12.86
CA HIS A 777 -35.30 3.06 -12.37
C HIS A 777 -35.38 4.55 -12.76
N SER A 778 -34.28 5.18 -13.22
CA SER A 778 -34.16 6.65 -13.39
C SER A 778 -34.44 7.19 -14.82
N TRP A 779 -34.75 6.35 -15.81
CA TRP A 779 -34.70 6.69 -17.25
C TRP A 779 -35.87 7.51 -17.82
N LYS A 780 -36.79 8.06 -17.01
CA LYS A 780 -38.03 8.67 -17.52
C LYS A 780 -38.02 10.18 -17.76
N GLU A 781 -36.99 10.93 -17.37
CA GLU A 781 -36.99 12.40 -17.51
C GLU A 781 -35.57 12.92 -17.73
N ARG A 782 -35.24 13.40 -18.94
CA ARG A 782 -34.29 14.50 -19.24
C ARG A 782 -33.85 14.51 -20.73
N ASN A 783 -33.76 15.72 -21.31
CA ASN A 783 -32.89 16.16 -22.44
C ASN A 783 -33.61 16.87 -23.60
N LYS A 784 -34.03 18.13 -23.39
CA LYS A 784 -34.23 19.11 -24.49
C LYS A 784 -33.83 20.55 -24.11
N GLU A 785 -33.84 20.88 -22.82
CA GLU A 785 -33.57 22.24 -22.30
C GLU A 785 -32.08 22.54 -22.06
N ASP A 786 -31.23 21.51 -21.97
CA ASP A 786 -29.84 21.65 -21.50
C ASP A 786 -28.88 22.25 -22.55
N LYS A 787 -29.22 22.20 -23.85
CA LYS A 787 -28.30 22.62 -24.93
C LYS A 787 -28.32 24.14 -25.17
N GLU A 788 -29.48 24.77 -25.07
CA GLU A 788 -29.64 26.22 -25.36
C GLU A 788 -29.10 27.12 -24.23
N LEU A 789 -29.13 26.63 -22.99
CA LEU A 789 -28.63 27.35 -21.81
C LEU A 789 -27.09 27.39 -21.73
N ILE A 790 -26.41 26.38 -22.28
CA ILE A 790 -24.94 26.28 -22.26
C ILE A 790 -24.29 27.30 -23.20
N ASP A 791 -24.84 27.50 -24.40
CA ASP A 791 -24.32 28.45 -25.39
C ASP A 791 -24.46 29.92 -24.95
N LEU A 792 -25.46 30.22 -24.13
CA LEU A 792 -25.74 31.56 -23.61
C LEU A 792 -24.76 31.97 -22.50
N LEU A 793 -24.31 31.00 -21.68
CA LEU A 793 -23.38 31.21 -20.57
C LEU A 793 -21.91 31.30 -21.04
N LEU A 794 -21.53 30.56 -22.08
CA LEU A 794 -20.17 30.61 -22.67
C LEU A 794 -19.88 31.97 -23.32
N ASN A 795 -20.89 32.64 -23.86
CA ASN A 795 -20.78 34.00 -24.41
C ASN A 795 -20.60 35.08 -23.35
N HIS A 796 -21.03 34.85 -22.11
CA HIS A 796 -20.91 35.83 -21.02
C HIS A 796 -19.52 35.82 -20.39
N PHE A 797 -18.90 34.65 -20.20
CA PHE A 797 -17.60 34.52 -19.54
C PHE A 797 -16.38 34.74 -20.45
N SER A 798 -16.56 34.74 -21.77
CA SER A 798 -15.49 35.10 -22.73
C SER A 798 -15.13 36.59 -22.74
N GLN A 799 -15.92 37.45 -22.07
CA GLN A 799 -15.78 38.91 -22.12
C GLN A 799 -15.05 39.54 -20.91
N SER A 800 -14.62 38.77 -19.90
CA SER A 800 -13.89 39.30 -18.73
C SER A 800 -12.45 38.76 -18.64
N PRO A 801 -11.41 39.59 -18.85
CA PRO A 801 -10.03 39.10 -18.86
C PRO A 801 -9.38 39.16 -17.47
N GLN A 802 -8.93 37.98 -17.01
CA GLN A 802 -7.89 37.67 -16.00
C GLN A 802 -8.25 37.40 -14.53
N PRO A 803 -7.74 36.29 -13.93
CA PRO A 803 -7.69 36.06 -12.48
C PRO A 803 -6.69 37.00 -11.75
N CYS A 804 -7.08 37.49 -10.57
CA CYS A 804 -6.20 38.25 -9.66
C CYS A 804 -5.18 37.32 -8.96
N SER A 805 -3.92 37.74 -8.83
CA SER A 805 -2.78 36.92 -8.37
C SER A 805 -2.76 36.58 -6.86
N ASP A 806 -3.61 37.20 -6.04
CA ASP A 806 -3.35 37.30 -4.60
C ASP A 806 -4.27 36.48 -3.68
N ALA A 807 -5.14 35.59 -4.21
CA ALA A 807 -6.02 34.74 -3.41
C ALA A 807 -5.72 33.25 -3.59
N LYS A 808 -4.83 32.69 -2.76
CA LYS A 808 -4.59 31.23 -2.68
C LYS A 808 -5.32 30.63 -1.47
N VAL A 809 -6.15 29.61 -1.71
CA VAL A 809 -6.83 28.84 -0.65
C VAL A 809 -6.11 27.50 -0.45
N LYS A 810 -5.83 27.18 0.82
CA LYS A 810 -5.17 25.93 1.24
C LYS A 810 -6.19 24.91 1.68
N TYR A 811 -6.16 23.74 1.06
CA TYR A 811 -6.99 22.59 1.43
C TYR A 811 -6.18 21.59 2.24
N THR A 812 -6.60 21.33 3.47
CA THR A 812 -6.06 20.27 4.32
C THR A 812 -7.05 19.11 4.37
N GLY A 813 -6.54 17.87 4.30
CA GLY A 813 -7.35 16.69 4.64
C GLY A 813 -7.74 16.78 6.10
N THR A 814 -9.04 16.67 6.40
CA THR A 814 -9.53 16.73 7.78
C THR A 814 -9.00 15.54 8.58
N CYS A 815 -8.20 15.81 9.62
CA CYS A 815 -8.15 14.98 10.81
C CYS A 815 -8.02 15.88 12.05
N PRO A 816 -9.10 16.01 12.84
CA PRO A 816 -8.97 16.05 14.28
C PRO A 816 -9.86 14.96 14.88
N PHE A 817 -9.28 14.15 15.77
CA PHE A 817 -9.99 13.11 16.52
C PHE A 817 -11.20 13.69 17.25
N THR A 818 -12.41 13.24 16.90
CA THR A 818 -13.50 12.81 17.81
C THR A 818 -14.67 12.24 17.00
N THR A 819 -15.02 10.98 17.30
CA THR A 819 -16.30 10.27 17.01
C THR A 819 -16.82 10.25 15.56
N CYS A 820 -16.25 9.37 14.73
CA CYS A 820 -16.95 8.44 13.82
C CYS A 820 -15.90 7.57 13.07
N PRO A 821 -16.10 6.25 12.92
CA PRO A 821 -15.07 5.33 12.45
C PRO A 821 -14.82 5.48 10.94
N TRP A 822 -13.58 5.74 10.58
CA TRP A 822 -13.09 5.69 9.20
C TRP A 822 -12.96 4.23 8.76
N HIS A 823 -13.76 3.81 7.77
CA HIS A 823 -13.57 2.55 7.07
C HIS A 823 -12.42 2.69 6.06
N MET A 824 -11.35 1.93 6.27
CA MET A 824 -10.24 1.80 5.31
C MET A 824 -10.71 0.99 4.09
N CYS A 825 -10.79 1.62 2.92
CA CYS A 825 -10.81 0.94 1.62
C CYS A 825 -9.49 1.24 0.92
N GLY A 826 -8.53 0.30 0.98
CA GLY A 826 -7.28 0.44 0.24
C GLY A 826 -6.07 -0.09 1.00
N HIS A 827 -6.08 -1.36 1.36
CA HIS A 827 -4.93 -2.27 1.29
C HIS A 827 -5.41 -3.68 1.66
N PHE A 828 -4.94 -4.70 0.93
CA PHE A 828 -5.37 -6.11 0.91
C PHE A 828 -6.60 -6.41 0.03
N PHE A 829 -6.46 -6.22 -1.28
CA PHE A 829 -7.46 -6.62 -2.27
C PHE A 829 -6.81 -7.33 -3.44
N SER A 830 -6.84 -8.66 -3.40
CA SER A 830 -6.98 -9.60 -4.53
C SER A 830 -6.54 -10.98 -4.04
N THR A 831 -7.45 -11.74 -3.40
CA THR A 831 -7.59 -13.22 -3.46
C THR A 831 -8.46 -13.88 -2.37
N TYR A 832 -8.94 -13.18 -1.34
CA TYR A 832 -9.62 -13.84 -0.21
C TYR A 832 -11.15 -14.01 -0.31
N THR A 833 -11.80 -13.52 -1.37
CA THR A 833 -13.27 -13.36 -1.40
C THR A 833 -14.07 -14.61 -1.77
N GLN A 834 -13.46 -15.78 -2.04
CA GLN A 834 -14.23 -16.98 -2.44
C GLN A 834 -14.16 -18.20 -1.50
N LEU A 835 -13.36 -18.17 -0.43
CA LEU A 835 -13.23 -19.33 0.47
C LEU A 835 -14.48 -19.58 1.34
N ASN A 836 -15.36 -18.61 1.54
CA ASN A 836 -16.50 -18.73 2.46
C ASN A 836 -17.76 -19.44 1.90
N LYS A 837 -17.77 -19.90 0.64
CA LYS A 837 -18.92 -20.65 0.09
C LYS A 837 -18.70 -22.16 -0.03
N CYS A 838 -17.51 -22.69 0.29
CA CYS A 838 -17.20 -24.13 0.14
C CYS A 838 -17.01 -24.91 1.45
N THR A 839 -17.26 -24.30 2.61
CA THR A 839 -17.20 -24.98 3.92
C THR A 839 -18.53 -24.95 4.67
N TYR A 840 -19.62 -25.22 3.95
CA TYR A 840 -20.84 -25.79 4.51
C TYR A 840 -21.24 -27.04 3.74
#